data_AF-A0A7J6VQY0-F1
#
_entry.id   AF-A0A7J6VQY0-F1
#
_cell.length_a   1.000
_cell.length_b   1.000
_cell.length_c   1.000
_cell.angle_alpha   90.00
_cell.angle_beta   90.00
_cell.angle_gamma   90.00
#
_symmetry.space_group_name_H-M   'P 1'
#
loop_
_entity.id
_entity.type
_entity.pdbx_description
1 polymer ?
#
loop_
_entity_poly.entity_id
_entity_poly.type
_entity_poly.pdbx_seq_one_letter_code
_entity_poly.pdbx_strand_id
1 'polypeptide(L)'
;MDASEETLRKTLSEKQSSVTTQANVVRDLKGAKAAKLEIDAAVKSLNALKLEKTSIEQQLQAVLSSDGGGNSLNRETFRQAVVNTLERRLFYIPSFKIYRGVAGLYDYGPPGCAVKANVLAFWRQHFVLKENMLEVDCPCVTPEVVLKASGHVDKFTDLMVKDEKTGMCYRADHLLKDFCKEKLEKDLSLPVEKVAEFKHVLAVLDDLSSEQLGAKIKDYGITSPDTKNPLSDPYPFNLMFQTSIGPSGVSTGYMRPETAQGIFVNFKDLYYYNGNKLPFAAAQIGQAFRNEISPRQGLLRVREFTLAEIEHFVDPDDKSHRKYEEVVNLEFLMFPREEQMAGNQAKRILLGDAVSRGIVNNETLAYFIGRVYLFLTCLGIDKERLRFRQHLANEMAHYAADCWDAEIECSYGWVECVGIADRSAYDLNAHSEKSGVPLVAHEKFQEPKEIEKLVIAPMKKELGLEFKGNQKKVVEALEAMNEKEAMEMKASLESKGEMEFHVCTLGEVVTIKSSMVSISKEKKKEHQRVFTPSVIEPSFGIGRIIYCLFEHSFYMRPSKAGDEQLNVFRFPPLVAPIKCTVFPLVQNQDYEKVAEQISESLTENGISHKIDITGTSIGKRYARTDELGVPLAITVDNASSVTIRERDSKEQIRVRIDEVASVVKEEEEQLSNAEDVKEEEEEPITEKRVDTVFDEQPSKSNGIGLDCYSIQKVICEEIRVSEKDNGTGIRTVLQISDKDYQILNGDRHHPKVEVRRRSITGSDLLDESMVVNCESGDNIVKEENKSELSSTSKLRSETNGGFVTKLEKGESLDWKQVIKENTDFSSKEKSPVKYFIGEIYSGNSLQGTTTLGNEKERERVYDTIFRLPWRCELIIDVGYFVCLDSFLSLLTIMPARILMTSWKFINTRQFQRLSAAELSDFSCLIVLACGVTLLQQADISLIYHMIRGQGTIKLYVVYNVLEIFDKLCQNFGGDVLQSQAITLSTCIVSHNNALLALLVSNNFAEIKSNVFKRFSKDNVHSMVYFDSIERFHISAFILFVLAQNLLEAEGAWFGSFLSNALLVYICEMIVDIIKHSFIAKFNEIKPTAYSEFLEDLCKQTLNILPEDGKRNLTFVPLAPACVVIRVLTPVYAAHLPYGPLPWRLLWIFLLSAMTYVMLASLKMMVGMGLRKHATCPNLSDGGEKEDGGRALELVIASQCSGQHVDQNLHARTNVTRFSRGCFMYGR
;
A
#
# COMPACT_ATOMS: atom_id res chain seq x y z
N MET A 1 -0.48 40.36 -46.32
CA MET A 1 -0.27 39.32 -47.36
C MET A 1 0.65 38.31 -46.73
N ASP A 2 0.08 37.34 -46.05
CA ASP A 2 0.85 36.32 -45.35
C ASP A 2 1.32 35.31 -46.39
N ALA A 3 2.64 35.19 -46.52
CA ALA A 3 3.24 34.21 -47.42
C ALA A 3 3.15 32.84 -46.75
N SER A 4 2.52 31.87 -47.42
CA SER A 4 2.44 30.49 -46.91
C SER A 4 3.83 29.89 -46.67
N GLU A 5 3.93 28.92 -45.76
CA GLU A 5 5.18 28.18 -45.50
C GLU A 5 5.83 27.69 -46.81
N GLU A 6 5.02 27.14 -47.71
CA GLU A 6 5.42 26.70 -49.05
C GLU A 6 6.03 27.83 -49.90
N THR A 7 5.39 29.01 -49.90
CA THR A 7 5.89 30.19 -50.62
C THR A 7 7.26 30.59 -50.08
N LEU A 8 7.41 30.67 -48.75
CA LEU A 8 8.66 31.05 -48.10
C LEU A 8 9.78 30.01 -48.33
N ARG A 9 9.49 28.70 -48.22
CA ARG A 9 10.46 27.64 -48.54
C ARG A 9 10.91 27.68 -50.01
N LYS A 10 9.97 27.93 -50.93
CA LYS A 10 10.29 28.07 -52.37
C LYS A 10 11.21 29.27 -52.62
N THR A 11 10.86 30.46 -52.12
CA THR A 11 11.70 31.66 -52.28
C THR A 11 13.06 31.50 -51.61
N LEU A 12 13.15 30.81 -50.46
CA LEU A 12 14.41 30.49 -49.80
C LEU A 12 15.32 29.61 -50.68
N SER A 13 14.77 28.58 -51.33
CA SER A 13 15.49 27.72 -52.26
C SER A 13 16.02 28.49 -53.48
N GLU A 14 15.18 29.33 -54.10
CA GLU A 14 15.55 30.19 -55.24
C GLU A 14 16.68 31.18 -54.86
N LYS A 15 16.62 31.77 -53.66
CA LYS A 15 17.68 32.65 -53.14
C LYS A 15 18.95 31.88 -52.76
N GLN A 16 18.84 30.65 -52.25
CA GLN A 16 20.01 29.80 -51.96
C GLN A 16 20.75 29.39 -53.25
N SER A 17 20.02 29.08 -54.32
CA SER A 17 20.58 28.87 -55.66
C SER A 17 21.27 30.13 -56.20
N SER A 18 20.63 31.30 -56.03
CA SER A 18 21.18 32.61 -56.42
C SER A 18 22.49 32.95 -55.66
N VAL A 19 22.52 32.75 -54.35
CA VAL A 19 23.72 32.91 -53.50
C VAL A 19 24.84 31.96 -53.95
N THR A 20 24.51 30.71 -54.26
CA THR A 20 25.49 29.70 -54.72
C THR A 20 26.09 30.09 -56.07
N THR A 21 25.26 30.54 -57.01
CA THR A 21 25.68 31.01 -58.33
C THR A 21 26.61 32.22 -58.22
N GLN A 22 26.21 33.23 -57.43
CA GLN A 22 27.03 34.42 -57.21
C GLN A 22 28.33 34.10 -56.43
N ALA A 23 28.32 33.11 -55.54
CA ALA A 23 29.52 32.65 -54.84
C ALA A 23 30.51 31.96 -55.78
N ASN A 24 30.02 31.23 -56.79
CA ASN A 24 30.86 30.66 -57.85
C ASN A 24 31.47 31.79 -58.71
N VAL A 25 30.68 32.77 -59.16
CA VAL A 25 31.19 33.96 -59.89
C VAL A 25 32.30 34.68 -59.10
N VAL A 26 32.14 34.87 -57.78
CA VAL A 26 33.17 35.44 -56.91
C VAL A 26 34.42 34.55 -56.80
N ARG A 27 34.28 33.22 -56.85
CA ARG A 27 35.41 32.28 -56.87
C ARG A 27 36.17 32.35 -58.21
N ASP A 28 35.43 32.39 -59.31
CA ASP A 28 35.98 32.35 -60.66
C ASP A 28 36.71 33.65 -61.01
N LEU A 29 36.15 34.82 -60.66
CA LEU A 29 36.82 36.12 -60.78
C LEU A 29 38.12 36.18 -59.96
N LYS A 30 38.15 35.54 -58.77
CA LYS A 30 39.37 35.43 -57.94
C LYS A 30 40.40 34.47 -58.56
N GLY A 31 39.96 33.35 -59.13
CA GLY A 31 40.82 32.41 -59.86
C GLY A 31 41.44 33.03 -61.11
N ALA A 32 40.66 33.81 -61.86
CA ALA A 32 41.09 34.53 -63.06
C ALA A 32 41.97 35.77 -62.77
N LYS A 33 42.16 36.16 -61.50
CA LYS A 33 42.85 37.39 -61.08
C LYS A 33 42.24 38.66 -61.71
N ALA A 34 40.91 38.73 -61.74
CA ALA A 34 40.15 39.88 -62.24
C ALA A 34 40.47 41.18 -61.46
N ALA A 35 40.04 42.33 -61.98
CA ALA A 35 40.36 43.61 -61.36
C ALA A 35 39.70 43.71 -59.97
N LYS A 36 40.42 44.31 -59.00
CA LYS A 36 39.93 44.37 -57.60
C LYS A 36 38.52 44.97 -57.49
N LEU A 37 38.22 46.00 -58.27
CA LEU A 37 36.91 46.65 -58.32
C LEU A 37 35.77 45.69 -58.74
N GLU A 38 36.04 44.76 -59.66
CA GLU A 38 35.08 43.77 -60.14
C GLU A 38 34.83 42.69 -59.08
N ILE A 39 35.90 42.25 -58.40
CA ILE A 39 35.82 41.31 -57.27
C ILE A 39 35.04 41.94 -56.10
N ASP A 40 35.36 43.18 -55.73
CA ASP A 40 34.69 43.90 -54.64
C ASP A 40 33.20 44.17 -54.97
N ALA A 41 32.87 44.47 -56.23
CA ALA A 41 31.48 44.59 -56.70
C ALA A 41 30.73 43.24 -56.65
N ALA A 42 31.34 42.15 -57.14
CA ALA A 42 30.73 40.82 -57.10
C ALA A 42 30.53 40.30 -55.66
N VAL A 43 31.45 40.64 -54.73
CA VAL A 43 31.33 40.38 -53.29
C VAL A 43 30.21 41.22 -52.66
N LYS A 44 30.04 42.49 -53.07
CA LYS A 44 28.92 43.33 -52.59
C LYS A 44 27.57 42.71 -52.96
N SER A 45 27.40 42.26 -54.21
CA SER A 45 26.18 41.55 -54.65
C SER A 45 25.97 40.22 -53.93
N LEU A 46 27.03 39.45 -53.67
CA LEU A 46 26.95 38.22 -52.87
C LEU A 46 26.47 38.49 -51.44
N ASN A 47 26.95 39.58 -50.81
CA ASN A 47 26.55 39.94 -49.46
C ASN A 47 25.10 40.46 -49.39
N ALA A 48 24.63 41.17 -50.43
CA ALA A 48 23.21 41.55 -50.54
C ALA A 48 22.30 40.32 -50.65
N LEU A 49 22.61 39.38 -51.56
CA LEU A 49 21.84 38.13 -51.70
C LEU A 49 21.84 37.28 -50.42
N LYS A 50 22.95 37.27 -49.65
CA LYS A 50 23.00 36.63 -48.34
C LYS A 50 22.08 37.30 -47.31
N LEU A 51 22.05 38.63 -47.26
CA LEU A 51 21.19 39.39 -46.35
C LEU A 51 19.71 39.13 -46.65
N GLU A 52 19.32 39.11 -47.93
CA GLU A 52 17.98 38.70 -48.37
C GLU A 52 17.68 37.25 -47.95
N LYS A 53 18.62 36.31 -48.16
CA LYS A 53 18.47 34.91 -47.76
C LYS A 53 18.17 34.79 -46.26
N THR A 54 18.94 35.48 -45.42
CA THR A 54 18.77 35.46 -43.95
C THR A 54 17.49 36.17 -43.49
N SER A 55 17.03 37.21 -44.17
CA SER A 55 15.71 37.79 -43.91
C SER A 55 14.57 36.80 -44.19
N ILE A 56 14.71 35.94 -45.21
CA ILE A 56 13.72 34.92 -45.53
C ILE A 56 13.83 33.71 -44.59
N GLU A 57 15.05 33.32 -44.17
CA GLU A 57 15.24 32.34 -43.09
C GLU A 57 14.55 32.79 -41.80
N GLN A 58 14.68 34.06 -41.41
CA GLN A 58 14.00 34.64 -40.25
C GLN A 58 12.47 34.65 -40.40
N GLN A 59 11.94 34.98 -41.59
CA GLN A 59 10.49 34.95 -41.84
C GLN A 59 9.93 33.51 -41.84
N LEU A 60 10.59 32.57 -42.51
CA LEU A 60 10.21 31.16 -42.50
C LEU A 60 10.29 30.57 -41.09
N GLN A 61 11.35 30.88 -40.34
CA GLN A 61 11.49 30.40 -38.98
C GLN A 61 10.47 31.05 -38.02
N ALA A 62 10.03 32.28 -38.28
CA ALA A 62 8.89 32.89 -37.59
C ALA A 62 7.56 32.20 -37.91
N VAL A 63 7.32 31.78 -39.16
CA VAL A 63 6.11 31.04 -39.55
C VAL A 63 6.08 29.61 -38.98
N LEU A 64 7.22 28.91 -39.02
CA LEU A 64 7.39 27.62 -38.32
C LEU A 64 7.30 27.78 -36.79
N SER A 65 7.53 28.99 -36.28
CA SER A 65 7.38 29.34 -34.87
C SER A 65 5.96 29.73 -34.47
N SER A 66 5.10 30.16 -35.40
CA SER A 66 3.68 30.44 -35.10
C SER A 66 2.85 29.17 -34.87
N ASP A 67 3.25 28.02 -35.40
CA ASP A 67 2.72 26.69 -35.04
C ASP A 67 3.21 26.21 -33.63
N GLY A 68 3.55 27.14 -32.73
CA GLY A 68 3.90 26.90 -31.33
C GLY A 68 5.41 26.89 -30.98
N GLY A 69 6.29 26.94 -31.99
CA GLY A 69 7.76 26.86 -31.79
C GLY A 69 8.41 28.13 -31.23
N GLY A 70 7.81 29.31 -31.42
CA GLY A 70 8.43 30.62 -31.12
C GLY A 70 8.67 30.90 -29.64
N ASN A 71 8.04 30.12 -28.76
CA ASN A 71 8.18 30.21 -27.32
C ASN A 71 8.99 29.04 -26.75
N SER A 72 9.58 28.16 -27.56
CA SER A 72 10.20 26.90 -27.10
C SER A 72 11.30 27.08 -26.04
N LEU A 73 12.20 28.05 -26.22
CA LEU A 73 13.25 28.35 -25.23
C LEU A 73 12.68 28.86 -23.89
N ASN A 74 11.59 29.62 -23.94
CA ASN A 74 10.88 30.10 -22.74
C ASN A 74 10.10 28.97 -22.07
N ARG A 75 9.36 28.15 -22.86
CA ARG A 75 8.66 26.94 -22.40
C ARG A 75 9.63 25.97 -21.73
N GLU A 76 10.82 25.77 -22.28
CA GLU A 76 11.86 24.93 -21.70
C GLU A 76 12.41 25.49 -20.38
N THR A 77 12.72 26.79 -20.35
CA THR A 77 13.22 27.46 -19.14
C THR A 77 12.18 27.43 -18.01
N PHE A 78 10.91 27.66 -18.35
CA PHE A 78 9.77 27.57 -17.45
C PHE A 78 9.54 26.12 -16.95
N ARG A 79 9.53 25.13 -17.85
CA ARG A 79 9.45 23.70 -17.54
C ARG A 79 10.54 23.26 -16.56
N GLN A 80 11.78 23.72 -16.77
CA GLN A 80 12.89 23.45 -15.87
C GLN A 80 12.71 24.14 -14.51
N ALA A 81 12.17 25.37 -14.46
CA ALA A 81 11.87 26.06 -13.20
C ALA A 81 10.75 25.39 -12.39
N VAL A 82 9.69 24.92 -13.06
CA VAL A 82 8.60 24.10 -12.48
C VAL A 82 9.19 22.82 -11.87
N VAL A 83 9.86 22.00 -12.69
CA VAL A 83 10.39 20.69 -12.25
C VAL A 83 11.46 20.84 -11.15
N ASN A 84 12.35 21.83 -11.26
CA ASN A 84 13.32 22.14 -10.20
C ASN A 84 12.63 22.51 -8.88
N THR A 85 11.48 23.18 -8.93
CA THR A 85 10.72 23.53 -7.71
C THR A 85 10.01 22.31 -7.14
N LEU A 86 9.38 21.50 -7.97
CA LEU A 86 8.69 20.27 -7.56
C LEU A 86 9.65 19.27 -6.90
N GLU A 87 10.83 19.02 -7.48
CA GLU A 87 11.84 18.15 -6.84
C GLU A 87 12.43 18.78 -5.55
N ARG A 88 12.81 20.07 -5.57
CA ARG A 88 13.39 20.79 -4.41
C ARG A 88 12.41 20.94 -3.24
N ARG A 89 11.11 20.87 -3.50
CA ARG A 89 10.03 20.92 -2.49
C ARG A 89 9.42 19.55 -2.20
N LEU A 90 9.94 18.47 -2.80
CA LEU A 90 9.49 17.09 -2.63
C LEU A 90 7.98 16.91 -2.92
N PHE A 91 7.48 17.49 -4.02
CA PHE A 91 6.17 17.10 -4.55
C PHE A 91 6.26 15.70 -5.17
N TYR A 92 7.21 15.48 -6.06
CA TYR A 92 7.62 14.13 -6.50
C TYR A 92 9.13 14.08 -6.75
N ILE A 93 9.69 12.87 -6.76
CA ILE A 93 11.07 12.57 -7.17
C ILE A 93 11.12 11.27 -7.98
N PRO A 94 12.12 11.04 -8.85
CA PRO A 94 12.32 9.74 -9.49
C PRO A 94 12.49 8.62 -8.46
N SER A 95 11.71 7.53 -8.58
CA SER A 95 11.76 6.42 -7.63
C SER A 95 13.13 5.77 -7.61
N PHE A 96 13.57 5.33 -6.42
CA PHE A 96 14.86 4.66 -6.21
C PHE A 96 16.09 5.51 -6.58
N LYS A 97 16.01 6.85 -6.50
CA LYS A 97 17.06 7.82 -6.91
C LYS A 97 18.49 7.46 -6.47
N ILE A 98 18.68 6.92 -5.26
CA ILE A 98 19.99 6.49 -4.73
C ILE A 98 20.58 5.25 -5.42
N TYR A 99 19.74 4.45 -6.09
CA TYR A 99 20.12 3.30 -6.93
C TYR A 99 20.20 3.66 -8.42
N ARG A 100 20.44 4.95 -8.73
CA ARG A 100 20.36 5.59 -10.09
C ARG A 100 18.95 5.80 -10.64
N GLY A 101 17.93 5.32 -9.92
CA GLY A 101 16.51 5.46 -10.28
C GLY A 101 16.03 4.55 -11.40
N VAL A 102 14.71 4.50 -11.59
CA VAL A 102 14.05 3.75 -12.67
C VAL A 102 13.18 4.69 -13.50
N ALA A 103 13.43 4.78 -14.80
CA ALA A 103 12.67 5.63 -15.69
C ALA A 103 11.18 5.21 -15.72
N GLY A 104 10.28 6.20 -15.58
CA GLY A 104 8.85 6.00 -15.53
C GLY A 104 8.28 5.63 -14.15
N LEU A 105 9.09 5.58 -13.08
CA LEU A 105 8.60 5.42 -11.71
C LEU A 105 8.94 6.67 -10.88
N TYR A 106 7.96 7.18 -10.12
CA TYR A 106 8.09 8.40 -9.33
C TYR A 106 7.46 8.27 -7.94
N ASP A 107 8.25 8.60 -6.91
CA ASP A 107 7.79 8.66 -5.52
C ASP A 107 7.15 10.04 -5.27
N TYR A 108 5.90 10.08 -4.81
CA TYR A 108 5.29 11.32 -4.33
C TYR A 108 5.81 11.62 -2.92
N GLY A 109 6.30 12.84 -2.70
CA GLY A 109 6.70 13.32 -1.38
C GLY A 109 5.55 14.04 -0.65
N PRO A 110 5.74 14.52 0.59
CA PRO A 110 4.65 14.95 1.46
C PRO A 110 3.63 15.93 0.85
N PRO A 111 4.02 17.07 0.22
CA PRO A 111 3.04 17.95 -0.43
C PRO A 111 2.41 17.34 -1.69
N GLY A 112 3.12 16.49 -2.44
CA GLY A 112 2.54 15.80 -3.59
C GLY A 112 1.52 14.73 -3.19
N CYS A 113 1.76 14.01 -2.10
CA CYS A 113 0.80 13.10 -1.49
C CYS A 113 -0.45 13.85 -1.01
N ALA A 114 -0.30 15.04 -0.41
CA ALA A 114 -1.41 15.87 0.03
C ALA A 114 -2.25 16.40 -1.15
N VAL A 115 -1.61 16.97 -2.19
CA VAL A 115 -2.33 17.37 -3.43
C VAL A 115 -3.06 16.17 -4.05
N LYS A 116 -2.40 15.00 -4.17
CA LYS A 116 -3.01 13.79 -4.71
C LYS A 116 -4.20 13.30 -3.88
N ALA A 117 -4.11 13.37 -2.55
CA ALA A 117 -5.23 13.04 -1.66
C ALA A 117 -6.40 14.01 -1.82
N ASN A 118 -6.14 15.32 -1.90
CA ASN A 118 -7.17 16.35 -2.10
C ASN A 118 -7.88 16.17 -3.45
N VAL A 119 -7.14 15.95 -4.54
CA VAL A 119 -7.69 15.71 -5.89
C VAL A 119 -8.59 14.47 -5.90
N LEU A 120 -8.16 13.37 -5.26
CA LEU A 120 -8.95 12.14 -5.17
C LEU A 120 -10.16 12.25 -4.21
N ALA A 121 -10.07 13.08 -3.17
CA ALA A 121 -11.20 13.38 -2.28
C ALA A 121 -12.27 14.20 -3.01
N PHE A 122 -11.86 15.25 -3.74
CA PHE A 122 -12.77 16.04 -4.55
C PHE A 122 -13.38 15.22 -5.70
N TRP A 123 -12.62 14.34 -6.35
CA TRP A 123 -13.16 13.44 -7.38
C TRP A 123 -14.26 12.53 -6.83
N ARG A 124 -14.07 11.95 -5.63
CA ARG A 124 -15.13 11.20 -4.95
C ARG A 124 -16.36 12.06 -4.64
N GLN A 125 -16.16 13.29 -4.16
CA GLN A 125 -17.26 14.21 -3.88
C GLN A 125 -18.04 14.57 -5.16
N HIS A 126 -17.33 14.85 -6.25
CA HIS A 126 -17.89 15.38 -7.50
C HIS A 126 -18.50 14.31 -8.42
N PHE A 127 -18.03 13.06 -8.35
CA PHE A 127 -18.57 11.94 -9.12
C PHE A 127 -19.27 10.93 -8.21
N VAL A 128 -18.54 10.21 -7.36
CA VAL A 128 -19.06 9.08 -6.56
C VAL A 128 -20.23 9.49 -5.68
N LEU A 129 -20.10 10.56 -4.88
CA LEU A 129 -21.15 10.99 -3.95
C LEU A 129 -22.30 11.73 -4.65
N LYS A 130 -22.00 12.59 -5.63
CA LYS A 130 -23.03 13.36 -6.38
C LYS A 130 -23.93 12.44 -7.23
N GLU A 131 -23.40 11.34 -7.76
CA GLU A 131 -24.17 10.35 -8.55
C GLU A 131 -24.59 9.10 -7.77
N ASN A 132 -24.12 8.90 -6.54
CA ASN A 132 -24.31 7.67 -5.75
C ASN A 132 -23.71 6.42 -6.44
N MET A 133 -22.50 6.57 -6.99
CA MET A 133 -21.82 5.48 -7.69
C MET A 133 -21.35 4.38 -6.72
N LEU A 134 -21.30 3.15 -7.22
CA LEU A 134 -20.78 2.00 -6.49
C LEU A 134 -19.24 1.97 -6.57
N GLU A 135 -18.56 2.65 -5.64
CA GLU A 135 -17.09 2.57 -5.55
C GLU A 135 -16.63 1.17 -5.10
N VAL A 136 -15.71 0.56 -5.85
CA VAL A 136 -15.10 -0.75 -5.56
C VAL A 136 -13.58 -0.67 -5.62
N ASP A 137 -12.90 -1.59 -4.91
CA ASP A 137 -11.49 -1.87 -5.11
C ASP A 137 -11.24 -3.34 -5.47
N CYS A 138 -10.80 -3.57 -6.70
CA CYS A 138 -10.40 -4.86 -7.24
C CYS A 138 -8.87 -5.05 -7.19
N PRO A 139 -8.34 -6.29 -7.21
CA PRO A 139 -6.89 -6.54 -7.22
C PRO A 139 -6.15 -5.94 -8.43
N CYS A 140 -4.87 -5.58 -8.23
CA CYS A 140 -3.98 -5.14 -9.31
C CYS A 140 -3.41 -6.30 -10.16
N VAL A 141 -3.41 -7.52 -9.63
CA VAL A 141 -2.95 -8.73 -10.34
C VAL A 141 -4.15 -9.41 -11.00
N THR A 142 -4.10 -9.53 -12.32
CA THR A 142 -5.20 -10.04 -13.15
C THR A 142 -4.77 -11.31 -13.89
N PRO A 143 -5.52 -12.42 -13.82
CA PRO A 143 -5.21 -13.63 -14.59
C PRO A 143 -5.25 -13.40 -16.11
N GLU A 144 -4.37 -14.06 -16.86
CA GLU A 144 -4.27 -13.93 -18.33
C GLU A 144 -5.63 -14.07 -19.04
N VAL A 145 -6.48 -15.01 -18.60
CA VAL A 145 -7.78 -15.29 -19.24
C VAL A 145 -8.72 -14.08 -19.27
N VAL A 146 -8.65 -13.18 -18.28
CA VAL A 146 -9.48 -11.96 -18.19
C VAL A 146 -9.00 -10.92 -19.21
N LEU A 147 -7.70 -10.67 -19.25
CA LEU A 147 -7.08 -9.73 -20.20
C LEU A 147 -7.06 -10.29 -21.64
N LYS A 148 -7.23 -11.61 -21.81
CA LYS A 148 -7.48 -12.25 -23.10
C LYS A 148 -8.95 -12.20 -23.52
N ALA A 149 -9.89 -12.01 -22.58
CA ALA A 149 -11.30 -11.75 -22.90
C ALA A 149 -11.46 -10.33 -23.49
N SER A 150 -10.90 -9.31 -22.82
CA SER A 150 -10.92 -7.91 -23.30
C SER A 150 -9.90 -7.61 -24.41
N GLY A 151 -9.25 -8.62 -24.99
CA GLY A 151 -8.31 -8.47 -26.11
C GLY A 151 -6.95 -7.84 -25.79
N HIS A 152 -6.72 -7.36 -24.56
CA HIS A 152 -5.45 -6.77 -24.13
C HIS A 152 -4.23 -7.67 -24.38
N VAL A 153 -4.34 -8.98 -24.14
CA VAL A 153 -3.23 -9.92 -24.39
C VAL A 153 -2.80 -9.94 -25.87
N ASP A 154 -3.74 -9.75 -26.79
CA ASP A 154 -3.53 -9.89 -28.23
C ASP A 154 -3.37 -8.55 -28.97
N LYS A 155 -3.74 -7.41 -28.34
CA LYS A 155 -3.69 -6.05 -28.93
C LYS A 155 -2.80 -5.04 -28.21
N PHE A 156 -2.45 -5.24 -26.94
CA PHE A 156 -1.75 -4.23 -26.13
C PHE A 156 -0.22 -4.29 -26.34
N THR A 157 0.21 -4.12 -27.59
CA THR A 157 1.59 -4.26 -28.05
C THR A 157 2.06 -3.05 -28.87
N ASP A 158 3.17 -2.45 -28.47
CA ASP A 158 3.88 -1.42 -29.25
C ASP A 158 4.90 -2.06 -30.21
N LEU A 159 5.25 -1.35 -31.29
CA LEU A 159 6.40 -1.70 -32.12
C LEU A 159 7.70 -1.12 -31.52
N MET A 160 8.66 -2.01 -31.24
CA MET A 160 9.92 -1.69 -30.57
C MET A 160 11.12 -2.00 -31.47
N VAL A 161 12.12 -1.13 -31.48
CA VAL A 161 13.44 -1.36 -32.08
C VAL A 161 14.54 -1.30 -31.02
N LYS A 162 15.69 -1.92 -31.31
CA LYS A 162 16.78 -2.11 -30.36
C LYS A 162 18.12 -1.72 -30.97
N ASP A 163 18.95 -0.96 -30.23
CA ASP A 163 20.36 -0.74 -30.56
C ASP A 163 21.09 -2.08 -30.55
N GLU A 164 21.62 -2.49 -31.71
CA GLU A 164 22.20 -3.83 -31.89
C GLU A 164 23.45 -4.09 -31.02
N LYS A 165 24.12 -3.03 -30.52
CA LYS A 165 25.36 -3.14 -29.73
C LYS A 165 25.14 -2.93 -28.25
N THR A 166 24.30 -1.95 -27.86
CA THR A 166 24.04 -1.65 -26.44
C THR A 166 22.83 -2.38 -25.88
N GLY A 167 21.92 -2.82 -26.75
CA GLY A 167 20.66 -3.44 -26.37
C GLY A 167 19.60 -2.47 -25.83
N MET A 168 19.84 -1.17 -25.89
CA MET A 168 18.85 -0.13 -25.54
C MET A 168 17.64 -0.21 -26.48
N CYS A 169 16.43 -0.17 -25.91
CA CYS A 169 15.18 -0.24 -26.66
C CYS A 169 14.54 1.15 -26.84
N TYR A 170 13.88 1.34 -27.99
CA TYR A 170 13.16 2.55 -28.34
C TYR A 170 11.83 2.17 -29.03
N ARG A 171 10.79 2.98 -28.84
CA ARG A 171 9.51 2.82 -29.55
C ARG A 171 9.70 3.30 -31.00
N ALA A 172 9.30 2.49 -31.98
CA ALA A 172 9.74 2.62 -33.37
C ALA A 172 9.06 3.80 -34.10
N ASP A 173 7.77 3.99 -33.85
CA ASP A 173 6.96 5.12 -34.29
C ASP A 173 7.50 6.46 -33.74
N HIS A 174 7.83 6.52 -32.45
CA HIS A 174 8.40 7.70 -31.79
C HIS A 174 9.72 8.13 -32.43
N LEU A 175 10.60 7.19 -32.79
CA LEU A 175 11.87 7.54 -33.47
C LEU A 175 11.62 8.17 -34.85
N LEU A 176 10.63 7.67 -35.58
CA LEU A 176 10.23 8.26 -36.87
C LEU A 176 9.55 9.64 -36.67
N LYS A 177 8.71 9.78 -35.63
CA LYS A 177 8.03 11.03 -35.23
C LYS A 177 9.02 12.12 -34.84
N ASP A 178 9.94 11.80 -33.92
CA ASP A 178 11.01 12.69 -33.44
C ASP A 178 11.92 13.12 -34.61
N PHE A 179 12.32 12.19 -35.48
CA PHE A 179 13.16 12.49 -36.66
C PHE A 179 12.45 13.39 -37.67
N CYS A 180 11.21 13.09 -38.04
CA CYS A 180 10.46 13.90 -39.01
C CYS A 180 10.21 15.32 -38.49
N LYS A 181 9.88 15.49 -37.20
CA LYS A 181 9.76 16.82 -36.57
C LYS A 181 11.10 17.56 -36.54
N GLU A 182 12.17 16.93 -36.05
CA GLU A 182 13.51 17.54 -36.00
C GLU A 182 13.96 18.03 -37.39
N LYS A 183 13.67 17.27 -38.44
CA LYS A 183 13.95 17.68 -39.83
C LYS A 183 13.10 18.86 -40.29
N LEU A 184 11.79 18.84 -40.07
CA LEU A 184 10.88 19.92 -40.47
C LEU A 184 11.21 21.26 -39.80
N GLU A 185 11.63 21.21 -38.53
CA GLU A 185 11.98 22.38 -37.70
C GLU A 185 13.39 22.91 -37.97
N LYS A 186 14.41 22.05 -38.03
CA LYS A 186 15.83 22.47 -38.08
C LYS A 186 16.37 22.62 -39.49
N ASP A 187 15.80 21.92 -40.49
CA ASP A 187 16.24 22.01 -41.88
C ASP A 187 15.25 22.87 -42.69
N LEU A 188 15.49 24.19 -42.61
CA LEU A 188 14.79 25.20 -43.40
C LEU A 188 14.98 25.01 -44.92
N SER A 189 15.99 24.25 -45.34
CA SER A 189 16.37 24.05 -46.75
C SER A 189 15.77 22.81 -47.43
N LEU A 190 14.93 22.04 -46.72
CA LEU A 190 14.22 20.90 -47.28
C LEU A 190 13.38 21.26 -48.52
N PRO A 191 13.43 20.46 -49.61
CA PRO A 191 12.50 20.57 -50.72
C PRO A 191 11.04 20.46 -50.27
N VAL A 192 10.14 21.20 -50.92
CA VAL A 192 8.68 21.18 -50.64
C VAL A 192 8.12 19.74 -50.70
N GLU A 193 8.59 18.95 -51.66
CA GLU A 193 8.27 17.52 -51.80
C GLU A 193 8.63 16.69 -50.55
N LYS A 194 9.79 16.96 -49.93
CA LYS A 194 10.23 16.31 -48.68
C LYS A 194 9.46 16.79 -47.46
N VAL A 195 9.06 18.06 -47.44
CA VAL A 195 8.20 18.62 -46.39
C VAL A 195 6.81 17.98 -46.45
N ALA A 196 6.25 17.82 -47.65
CA ALA A 196 5.01 17.10 -47.88
C ALA A 196 5.13 15.61 -47.51
N GLU A 197 6.23 14.93 -47.88
CA GLU A 197 6.48 13.54 -47.47
C GLU A 197 6.51 13.38 -45.94
N PHE A 198 7.26 14.22 -45.22
CA PHE A 198 7.34 14.14 -43.75
C PHE A 198 6.01 14.52 -43.07
N LYS A 199 5.27 15.53 -43.57
CA LYS A 199 3.93 15.85 -43.04
C LYS A 199 2.94 14.70 -43.28
N HIS A 200 2.99 14.04 -44.44
CA HIS A 200 2.17 12.86 -44.72
C HIS A 200 2.54 11.66 -43.84
N VAL A 201 3.83 11.33 -43.70
CA VAL A 201 4.30 10.24 -42.84
C VAL A 201 3.96 10.48 -41.37
N LEU A 202 3.97 11.74 -40.89
CA LEU A 202 3.49 12.08 -39.55
C LEU A 202 1.98 11.92 -39.36
N ALA A 203 1.19 12.00 -40.44
CA ALA A 203 -0.27 11.88 -40.41
C ALA A 203 -0.79 10.44 -40.56
N VAL A 204 0.02 9.52 -41.12
CA VAL A 204 -0.30 8.08 -41.23
C VAL A 204 0.58 7.20 -40.35
N LEU A 205 1.34 7.81 -39.42
CA LEU A 205 2.39 7.16 -38.63
C LEU A 205 1.88 5.94 -37.86
N ASP A 206 0.72 6.12 -37.21
CA ASP A 206 0.14 5.14 -36.29
C ASP A 206 -0.60 4.01 -37.05
N ASP A 207 -0.83 4.18 -38.38
CA ASP A 207 -1.37 3.17 -39.31
C ASP A 207 -0.27 2.29 -39.98
N LEU A 208 1.03 2.55 -39.73
CA LEU A 208 2.13 1.85 -40.41
C LEU A 208 2.36 0.42 -39.89
N SER A 209 2.49 -0.54 -40.80
CA SER A 209 2.89 -1.92 -40.46
C SER A 209 4.34 -2.01 -39.97
N SER A 210 4.70 -3.10 -39.29
CA SER A 210 6.07 -3.33 -38.78
C SER A 210 7.13 -3.28 -39.89
N GLU A 211 6.78 -3.78 -41.08
CA GLU A 211 7.62 -3.78 -42.28
C GLU A 211 7.73 -2.38 -42.88
N GLN A 212 6.62 -1.63 -42.96
CA GLN A 212 6.60 -0.26 -43.48
C GLN A 212 7.37 0.71 -42.57
N LEU A 213 7.20 0.57 -41.26
CA LEU A 213 7.90 1.35 -40.25
C LEU A 213 9.41 1.03 -40.25
N GLY A 214 9.77 -0.26 -40.35
CA GLY A 214 11.16 -0.71 -40.50
C GLY A 214 11.80 -0.21 -41.80
N ALA A 215 11.06 -0.22 -42.91
CA ALA A 215 11.50 0.36 -44.18
C ALA A 215 11.76 1.87 -44.04
N LYS A 216 10.83 2.65 -43.48
CA LYS A 216 11.02 4.11 -43.28
C LYS A 216 12.20 4.44 -42.35
N ILE A 217 12.41 3.66 -41.29
CA ILE A 217 13.58 3.78 -40.40
C ILE A 217 14.89 3.58 -41.18
N LYS A 218 14.94 2.59 -42.08
CA LYS A 218 16.11 2.31 -42.94
C LYS A 218 16.29 3.35 -44.06
N ASP A 219 15.23 3.70 -44.77
CA ASP A 219 15.22 4.67 -45.88
C ASP A 219 15.69 6.07 -45.45
N TYR A 220 15.32 6.48 -44.23
CA TYR A 220 15.71 7.78 -43.66
C TYR A 220 17.05 7.72 -42.89
N GLY A 221 17.67 6.54 -42.77
CA GLY A 221 18.95 6.36 -42.08
C GLY A 221 18.88 6.62 -40.58
N ILE A 222 17.75 6.32 -39.94
CA ILE A 222 17.53 6.57 -38.51
C ILE A 222 18.40 5.60 -37.70
N THR A 223 19.15 6.17 -36.75
CA THR A 223 20.08 5.46 -35.86
C THR A 223 19.69 5.71 -34.40
N SER A 224 20.18 4.87 -33.50
CA SER A 224 20.01 5.03 -32.05
C SER A 224 20.35 6.46 -31.61
N PRO A 225 19.43 7.21 -30.96
CA PRO A 225 19.62 8.63 -30.63
C PRO A 225 20.91 8.91 -29.86
N ASP A 226 21.22 8.08 -28.87
CA ASP A 226 22.31 8.30 -27.91
C ASP A 226 23.68 7.84 -28.44
N THR A 227 23.70 6.78 -29.26
CA THR A 227 24.94 6.07 -29.64
C THR A 227 25.27 6.16 -31.12
N LYS A 228 24.31 6.56 -31.96
CA LYS A 228 24.33 6.51 -33.44
C LYS A 228 24.63 5.10 -34.00
N ASN A 229 24.35 4.06 -33.23
CA ASN A 229 24.40 2.68 -33.71
C ASN A 229 23.22 2.35 -34.65
N PRO A 230 23.37 1.29 -35.48
CA PRO A 230 22.24 0.65 -36.15
C PRO A 230 21.17 0.19 -35.15
N LEU A 231 19.94 0.12 -35.67
CA LEU A 231 18.76 -0.36 -34.96
C LEU A 231 18.29 -1.67 -35.62
N SER A 232 17.76 -2.58 -34.81
CA SER A 232 17.04 -3.77 -35.30
C SER A 232 15.82 -3.37 -36.15
N ASP A 233 15.29 -4.31 -36.92
CA ASP A 233 13.92 -4.21 -37.42
C ASP A 233 12.90 -4.09 -36.25
N PRO A 234 11.74 -3.43 -36.47
CA PRO A 234 10.70 -3.33 -35.44
C PRO A 234 10.06 -4.69 -35.16
N TYR A 235 9.77 -4.94 -33.89
CA TYR A 235 9.05 -6.13 -33.42
C TYR A 235 8.05 -5.78 -32.32
N PRO A 236 6.93 -6.53 -32.19
CA PRO A 236 5.91 -6.24 -31.18
C PRO A 236 6.42 -6.52 -29.76
N PHE A 237 6.07 -5.64 -28.84
CA PHE A 237 6.41 -5.70 -27.42
C PHE A 237 5.16 -5.45 -26.57
N ASN A 238 4.80 -6.39 -25.71
CA ASN A 238 3.59 -6.30 -24.89
C ASN A 238 3.79 -5.30 -23.73
N LEU A 239 2.86 -4.34 -23.62
CA LEU A 239 2.91 -3.26 -22.64
C LEU A 239 2.34 -3.64 -21.26
N MET A 240 2.00 -4.90 -21.00
CA MET A 240 1.57 -5.36 -19.67
C MET A 240 2.74 -5.98 -18.89
N PHE A 241 2.83 -5.69 -17.60
CA PHE A 241 3.81 -6.35 -16.73
C PHE A 241 3.35 -7.78 -16.40
N GLN A 242 3.92 -8.78 -17.07
CA GLN A 242 3.65 -10.20 -16.81
C GLN A 242 4.20 -10.63 -15.43
N THR A 243 3.46 -11.51 -14.76
CA THR A 243 3.82 -12.12 -13.47
C THR A 243 3.29 -13.56 -13.38
N SER A 244 3.68 -14.28 -12.32
CA SER A 244 3.27 -15.66 -12.06
C SER A 244 2.39 -15.74 -10.81
N ILE A 245 1.18 -16.27 -10.95
CA ILE A 245 0.25 -16.47 -9.84
C ILE A 245 0.54 -17.83 -9.18
N GLY A 246 1.09 -17.78 -7.96
CA GLY A 246 1.44 -18.97 -7.17
C GLY A 246 2.84 -19.54 -7.47
N PRO A 247 3.37 -20.39 -6.57
CA PRO A 247 4.79 -20.78 -6.57
C PRO A 247 5.17 -21.76 -7.69
N SER A 248 4.20 -22.35 -8.40
CA SER A 248 4.45 -23.31 -9.48
C SER A 248 4.69 -22.66 -10.85
N GLY A 249 4.41 -21.36 -11.02
CA GLY A 249 4.51 -20.67 -12.31
C GLY A 249 3.49 -21.10 -13.37
N VAL A 250 2.53 -21.98 -13.03
CA VAL A 250 1.57 -22.57 -13.99
C VAL A 250 0.45 -21.59 -14.39
N SER A 251 0.15 -20.59 -13.55
CA SER A 251 -0.87 -19.58 -13.85
C SER A 251 -0.21 -18.25 -14.19
N THR A 252 -0.29 -17.84 -15.46
CA THR A 252 0.10 -16.50 -15.89
C THR A 252 -0.85 -15.46 -15.32
N GLY A 253 -0.29 -14.39 -14.77
CA GLY A 253 -1.00 -13.15 -14.49
C GLY A 253 -0.30 -11.96 -15.13
N TYR A 254 -0.95 -10.81 -15.08
CA TYR A 254 -0.36 -9.52 -15.41
C TYR A 254 -0.74 -8.50 -14.33
N MET A 255 0.04 -7.44 -14.19
CA MET A 255 -0.44 -6.22 -13.56
C MET A 255 -1.40 -5.52 -14.53
N ARG A 256 -2.57 -5.10 -14.05
CA ARG A 256 -3.63 -4.54 -14.90
C ARG A 256 -3.23 -3.25 -15.63
N PRO A 257 -3.57 -3.07 -16.93
CA PRO A 257 -3.27 -1.86 -17.71
C PRO A 257 -4.30 -0.73 -17.54
N GLU A 258 -5.47 -1.06 -16.98
CA GLU A 258 -6.63 -0.22 -16.65
C GLU A 258 -7.31 -0.82 -15.39
N THR A 259 -8.28 -0.12 -14.78
CA THR A 259 -9.07 -0.62 -13.65
C THR A 259 -10.47 -1.11 -14.04
N ALA A 260 -11.06 -0.59 -15.12
CA ALA A 260 -12.36 -0.94 -15.71
C ALA A 260 -12.69 -2.45 -15.72
N GLN A 261 -11.71 -3.29 -16.08
CA GLN A 261 -11.84 -4.76 -16.10
C GLN A 261 -12.25 -5.37 -14.74
N GLY A 262 -11.88 -4.73 -13.62
CA GLY A 262 -12.32 -5.13 -12.28
C GLY A 262 -13.82 -4.89 -12.06
N ILE A 263 -14.37 -3.83 -12.67
CA ILE A 263 -15.80 -3.50 -12.59
C ILE A 263 -16.60 -4.44 -13.50
N PHE A 264 -16.16 -4.68 -14.74
CA PHE A 264 -16.87 -5.56 -15.68
C PHE A 264 -17.04 -7.00 -15.17
N VAL A 265 -16.00 -7.61 -14.58
CA VAL A 265 -16.13 -8.99 -14.04
C VAL A 265 -17.06 -9.08 -12.83
N ASN A 266 -17.29 -7.96 -12.13
CA ASN A 266 -18.21 -7.86 -10.98
C ASN A 266 -19.59 -7.27 -11.37
N PHE A 267 -19.84 -6.99 -12.65
CA PHE A 267 -21.07 -6.33 -13.14
C PHE A 267 -22.35 -6.97 -12.57
N LYS A 268 -22.41 -8.30 -12.52
CA LYS A 268 -23.59 -9.04 -12.06
C LYS A 268 -23.93 -8.73 -10.60
N ASP A 269 -22.92 -8.69 -9.73
CA ASP A 269 -23.11 -8.46 -8.29
C ASP A 269 -23.36 -6.97 -8.00
N LEU A 270 -22.75 -6.08 -8.78
CA LEU A 270 -23.04 -4.64 -8.76
C LEU A 270 -24.47 -4.31 -9.21
N TYR A 271 -24.92 -4.90 -10.32
CA TYR A 271 -26.29 -4.77 -10.82
C TYR A 271 -27.31 -5.33 -9.82
N TYR A 272 -27.01 -6.47 -9.18
CA TYR A 272 -27.82 -7.02 -8.09
C TYR A 272 -27.86 -6.08 -6.87
N TYR A 273 -26.71 -5.51 -6.47
CA TYR A 273 -26.61 -4.55 -5.36
C TYR A 273 -27.44 -3.28 -5.63
N ASN A 274 -27.45 -2.78 -6.88
CA ASN A 274 -28.35 -1.70 -7.32
C ASN A 274 -29.85 -2.11 -7.43
N GLY A 275 -30.22 -3.29 -6.92
CA GLY A 275 -31.59 -3.79 -6.94
C GLY A 275 -32.07 -4.24 -8.31
N ASN A 276 -31.15 -4.59 -9.23
CA ASN A 276 -31.40 -4.98 -10.61
C ASN A 276 -32.06 -3.86 -11.44
N LYS A 277 -31.49 -2.65 -11.38
CA LYS A 277 -31.97 -1.46 -12.11
C LYS A 277 -30.86 -0.79 -12.93
N LEU A 278 -31.28 -0.11 -14.00
CA LEU A 278 -30.49 0.77 -14.83
C LEU A 278 -31.14 2.17 -14.90
N PRO A 279 -30.38 3.22 -15.27
CA PRO A 279 -28.92 3.24 -15.34
C PRO A 279 -28.29 3.09 -13.95
N PHE A 280 -27.01 2.69 -13.89
CA PHE A 280 -26.21 2.77 -12.68
C PHE A 280 -24.73 2.93 -13.00
N ALA A 281 -23.98 3.58 -12.11
CA ALA A 281 -22.54 3.72 -12.25
C ALA A 281 -21.80 2.96 -11.14
N ALA A 282 -20.70 2.31 -11.51
CA ALA A 282 -19.69 1.82 -10.58
C ALA A 282 -18.38 2.57 -10.85
N ALA A 283 -17.51 2.66 -9.85
CA ALA A 283 -16.27 3.45 -9.93
C ALA A 283 -15.11 2.71 -9.25
N GLN A 284 -13.88 2.93 -9.71
CA GLN A 284 -12.68 2.45 -9.04
C GLN A 284 -11.57 3.51 -9.06
N ILE A 285 -10.87 3.65 -7.94
CA ILE A 285 -9.61 4.42 -7.84
C ILE A 285 -8.51 3.43 -7.47
N GLY A 286 -7.43 3.37 -8.25
CA GLY A 286 -6.33 2.46 -7.96
C GLY A 286 -5.14 2.60 -8.90
N GLN A 287 -4.08 1.81 -8.67
CA GLN A 287 -2.94 1.79 -9.60
C GLN A 287 -3.28 0.99 -10.86
N ALA A 288 -2.73 1.43 -11.98
CA ALA A 288 -2.65 0.74 -13.26
C ALA A 288 -1.19 0.77 -13.75
N PHE A 289 -0.83 -0.23 -14.56
CA PHE A 289 0.56 -0.56 -14.86
C PHE A 289 0.74 -0.77 -16.36
N ARG A 290 1.56 0.07 -17.01
CA ARG A 290 1.88 -0.02 -18.44
C ARG A 290 3.39 -0.05 -18.59
N ASN A 291 3.95 -1.14 -19.11
CA ASN A 291 5.38 -1.38 -19.27
C ASN A 291 5.97 -0.56 -20.43
N GLU A 292 5.85 0.75 -20.33
CA GLU A 292 6.27 1.73 -21.33
C GLU A 292 7.71 1.50 -21.80
N ILE A 293 7.95 1.54 -23.11
CA ILE A 293 9.25 1.27 -23.72
C ILE A 293 10.23 2.40 -23.41
N SER A 294 9.80 3.65 -23.59
CA SER A 294 10.63 4.84 -23.33
C SER A 294 9.83 5.89 -22.55
N PRO A 295 9.66 5.72 -21.22
CA PRO A 295 8.95 6.69 -20.40
C PRO A 295 9.76 7.99 -20.32
N ARG A 296 9.12 9.10 -20.71
CA ARG A 296 9.67 10.45 -20.83
C ARG A 296 8.69 11.44 -20.19
N GLN A 297 9.06 12.73 -20.15
CA GLN A 297 8.15 13.84 -19.80
C GLN A 297 7.62 13.84 -18.34
N GLY A 298 8.29 13.17 -17.40
CA GLY A 298 7.93 13.21 -15.98
C GLY A 298 6.71 12.35 -15.67
N LEU A 299 5.73 12.91 -14.93
CA LEU A 299 4.50 12.21 -14.54
C LEU A 299 3.55 11.91 -15.73
N LEU A 300 3.80 12.48 -16.92
CA LEU A 300 2.89 12.37 -18.06
C LEU A 300 2.89 10.98 -18.72
N ARG A 301 4.04 10.29 -18.71
CA ARG A 301 4.21 8.98 -19.35
C ARG A 301 5.06 8.06 -18.48
N VAL A 302 4.37 7.38 -17.55
CA VAL A 302 4.92 6.60 -16.45
C VAL A 302 4.46 5.14 -16.51
N ARG A 303 5.16 4.27 -15.78
CA ARG A 303 4.95 2.81 -15.78
C ARG A 303 3.98 2.31 -14.72
N GLU A 304 3.84 3.05 -13.63
CA GLU A 304 2.84 2.88 -12.60
C GLU A 304 2.18 4.24 -12.36
N PHE A 305 0.85 4.28 -12.37
CA PHE A 305 0.08 5.50 -12.15
C PHE A 305 -1.29 5.18 -11.56
N THR A 306 -1.85 6.18 -10.87
CA THR A 306 -3.20 6.09 -10.33
C THR A 306 -4.20 6.52 -11.40
N LEU A 307 -5.16 5.64 -11.69
CA LEU A 307 -6.37 5.98 -12.41
C LEU A 307 -7.52 6.16 -11.42
N ALA A 308 -8.51 6.93 -11.84
CA ALA A 308 -9.86 6.88 -11.33
C ALA A 308 -10.77 6.65 -12.53
N GLU A 309 -11.64 5.64 -12.51
CA GLU A 309 -12.47 5.25 -13.66
C GLU A 309 -13.91 5.01 -13.21
N ILE A 310 -14.86 5.22 -14.12
CA ILE A 310 -16.29 5.13 -13.88
C ILE A 310 -16.91 4.33 -15.02
N GLU A 311 -17.55 3.20 -14.72
CA GLU A 311 -18.38 2.48 -15.69
C GLU A 311 -19.84 2.87 -15.46
N HIS A 312 -20.41 3.69 -16.35
CA HIS A 312 -21.84 4.03 -16.31
C HIS A 312 -22.62 3.09 -17.24
N PHE A 313 -23.30 2.11 -16.65
CA PHE A 313 -24.15 1.15 -17.33
C PHE A 313 -25.52 1.76 -17.63
N VAL A 314 -25.89 1.79 -18.91
CA VAL A 314 -27.12 2.41 -19.43
C VAL A 314 -27.80 1.48 -20.44
N ASP A 315 -29.06 1.75 -20.78
CA ASP A 315 -29.76 1.01 -21.83
C ASP A 315 -29.16 1.34 -23.20
N PRO A 316 -28.86 0.37 -24.09
CA PRO A 316 -28.41 0.66 -25.44
C PRO A 316 -29.45 1.40 -26.30
N ASP A 317 -30.75 1.24 -26.01
CA ASP A 317 -31.86 1.86 -26.75
C ASP A 317 -32.31 3.20 -26.14
N ASP A 318 -31.92 3.53 -24.90
CA ASP A 318 -32.18 4.81 -24.23
C ASP A 318 -30.95 5.30 -23.46
N LYS A 319 -30.23 6.26 -24.05
CA LYS A 319 -29.05 6.94 -23.47
C LYS A 319 -29.34 8.36 -22.99
N SER A 320 -30.60 8.68 -22.67
CA SER A 320 -30.96 9.93 -21.99
C SER A 320 -30.35 10.02 -20.59
N HIS A 321 -30.12 11.23 -20.07
CA HIS A 321 -29.55 11.39 -18.73
C HIS A 321 -30.33 12.39 -17.87
N ARG A 322 -30.90 11.91 -16.75
CA ARG A 322 -31.79 12.68 -15.86
C ARG A 322 -31.23 14.03 -15.37
N LYS A 323 -29.90 14.19 -15.32
CA LYS A 323 -29.21 15.42 -14.90
C LYS A 323 -28.57 16.19 -16.05
N TYR A 324 -28.85 15.86 -17.31
CA TYR A 324 -28.27 16.55 -18.47
C TYR A 324 -28.49 18.08 -18.43
N GLU A 325 -29.66 18.51 -17.95
CA GLU A 325 -30.02 19.92 -17.68
C GLU A 325 -29.07 20.63 -16.70
N GLU A 326 -28.33 19.92 -15.84
CA GLU A 326 -27.32 20.51 -14.95
C GLU A 326 -26.05 20.98 -15.71
N VAL A 327 -25.86 20.57 -16.97
CA VAL A 327 -24.65 20.89 -17.77
C VAL A 327 -24.94 21.45 -19.17
N VAL A 328 -26.19 21.44 -19.64
CA VAL A 328 -26.58 21.84 -21.01
C VAL A 328 -26.09 23.24 -21.42
N ASN A 329 -25.99 24.15 -20.45
CA ASN A 329 -25.60 25.56 -20.65
C ASN A 329 -24.07 25.81 -20.56
N LEU A 330 -23.23 24.77 -20.42
CA LEU A 330 -21.78 24.94 -20.38
C LEU A 330 -21.21 25.19 -21.79
N GLU A 331 -20.37 26.22 -21.94
CA GLU A 331 -19.64 26.53 -23.17
C GLU A 331 -18.13 26.47 -22.92
N PHE A 332 -17.42 25.65 -23.69
CA PHE A 332 -15.97 25.47 -23.59
C PHE A 332 -15.36 25.04 -24.93
N LEU A 333 -14.03 24.98 -25.00
CA LEU A 333 -13.31 24.58 -26.22
C LEU A 333 -13.57 23.11 -26.55
N MET A 334 -14.28 22.87 -27.65
CA MET A 334 -14.48 21.55 -28.24
C MET A 334 -13.75 21.48 -29.59
N PHE A 335 -13.24 20.30 -29.92
CA PHE A 335 -12.55 20.03 -31.18
C PHE A 335 -13.17 18.78 -31.86
N PRO A 336 -14.34 18.94 -32.51
CA PRO A 336 -15.01 17.87 -33.23
C PRO A 336 -14.15 17.25 -34.34
N ARG A 337 -14.49 16.04 -34.76
CA ARG A 337 -13.83 15.33 -35.86
C ARG A 337 -13.81 16.13 -37.17
N GLU A 338 -14.89 16.85 -37.48
CA GLU A 338 -14.97 17.68 -38.69
C GLU A 338 -13.97 18.84 -38.69
N GLU A 339 -13.79 19.51 -37.55
CA GLU A 339 -12.87 20.64 -37.40
C GLU A 339 -11.40 20.18 -37.47
N GLN A 340 -11.09 19.02 -36.88
CA GLN A 340 -9.78 18.37 -37.02
C GLN A 340 -9.46 18.04 -38.48
N MET A 341 -10.40 17.38 -39.18
CA MET A 341 -10.22 17.01 -40.60
C MET A 341 -10.16 18.23 -41.55
N ALA A 342 -10.77 19.36 -41.16
CA ALA A 342 -10.67 20.63 -41.89
C ALA A 342 -9.35 21.39 -41.63
N GLY A 343 -8.54 20.97 -40.65
CA GLY A 343 -7.33 21.69 -40.22
C GLY A 343 -7.63 22.98 -39.44
N ASN A 344 -8.84 23.11 -38.89
CA ASN A 344 -9.23 24.24 -38.05
C ASN A 344 -8.70 24.08 -36.61
N GLN A 345 -8.86 25.12 -35.80
CA GLN A 345 -8.63 25.06 -34.35
C GLN A 345 -9.90 24.65 -33.60
N ALA A 346 -9.74 24.27 -32.32
CA ALA A 346 -10.86 24.07 -31.41
C ALA A 346 -11.71 25.34 -31.29
N LYS A 347 -13.03 25.18 -31.11
CA LYS A 347 -14.00 26.29 -31.04
C LYS A 347 -14.77 26.21 -29.73
N ARG A 348 -15.21 27.34 -29.21
CA ARG A 348 -16.22 27.34 -28.16
C ARG A 348 -17.55 26.86 -28.74
N ILE A 349 -18.17 25.89 -28.06
CA ILE A 349 -19.46 25.29 -28.44
C ILE A 349 -20.24 25.08 -27.15
N LEU A 350 -21.52 25.47 -27.16
CA LEU A 350 -22.46 25.16 -26.09
C LEU A 350 -22.77 23.65 -26.06
N LEU A 351 -22.70 23.01 -24.90
CA LEU A 351 -22.89 21.56 -24.78
C LEU A 351 -24.29 21.10 -25.23
N GLY A 352 -25.32 21.95 -25.05
CA GLY A 352 -26.66 21.78 -25.64
C GLY A 352 -26.66 21.75 -27.18
N ASP A 353 -25.95 22.67 -27.82
CA ASP A 353 -25.82 22.72 -29.28
C ASP A 353 -25.02 21.52 -29.81
N ALA A 354 -24.01 21.06 -29.07
CA ALA A 354 -23.22 19.90 -29.45
C ALA A 354 -24.06 18.61 -29.52
N VAL A 355 -24.99 18.41 -28.59
CA VAL A 355 -25.92 17.26 -28.62
C VAL A 355 -27.02 17.45 -29.66
N SER A 356 -27.67 18.62 -29.72
CA SER A 356 -28.77 18.86 -30.67
C SER A 356 -28.35 18.79 -32.14
N ARG A 357 -27.07 19.06 -32.43
CA ARG A 357 -26.45 18.91 -33.76
C ARG A 357 -25.87 17.52 -34.03
N GLY A 358 -25.91 16.60 -33.07
CA GLY A 358 -25.33 15.26 -33.19
C GLY A 358 -23.80 15.22 -33.23
N ILE A 359 -23.13 16.26 -32.72
CA ILE A 359 -21.66 16.29 -32.59
C ILE A 359 -21.22 15.37 -31.46
N VAL A 360 -21.91 15.44 -30.32
CA VAL A 360 -21.82 14.48 -29.20
C VAL A 360 -22.99 13.51 -29.33
N ASN A 361 -22.71 12.21 -29.28
CA ASN A 361 -23.65 11.16 -29.68
C ASN A 361 -24.92 11.06 -28.80
N ASN A 362 -24.84 11.34 -27.49
CA ASN A 362 -25.98 11.24 -26.56
C ASN A 362 -25.82 12.10 -25.29
N GLU A 363 -26.95 12.31 -24.58
CA GLU A 363 -27.02 13.08 -23.33
C GLU A 363 -26.16 12.52 -22.20
N THR A 364 -26.02 11.18 -22.09
CA THR A 364 -25.21 10.57 -21.04
C THR A 364 -23.72 10.85 -21.25
N LEU A 365 -23.24 10.71 -22.49
CA LEU A 365 -21.87 11.07 -22.88
C LEU A 365 -21.62 12.57 -22.65
N ALA A 366 -22.55 13.43 -23.07
CA ALA A 366 -22.49 14.86 -22.84
C ALA A 366 -22.50 15.23 -21.34
N TYR A 367 -23.30 14.55 -20.52
CA TYR A 367 -23.32 14.76 -19.07
C TYR A 367 -21.93 14.55 -18.47
N PHE A 368 -21.26 13.46 -18.83
CA PHE A 368 -19.90 13.21 -18.34
C PHE A 368 -18.87 14.20 -18.88
N ILE A 369 -18.95 14.63 -20.14
CA ILE A 369 -18.11 15.72 -20.67
C ILE A 369 -18.27 17.00 -19.81
N GLY A 370 -19.51 17.44 -19.55
CA GLY A 370 -19.79 18.61 -18.72
C GLY A 370 -19.34 18.46 -17.26
N ARG A 371 -19.54 17.28 -16.66
CA ARG A 371 -19.04 17.00 -15.30
C ARG A 371 -17.51 16.93 -15.23
N VAL A 372 -16.83 16.48 -16.29
CA VAL A 372 -15.35 16.47 -16.38
C VAL A 372 -14.82 17.90 -16.55
N TYR A 373 -15.46 18.75 -17.36
CA TYR A 373 -15.11 20.17 -17.45
C TYR A 373 -15.15 20.83 -16.07
N LEU A 374 -16.29 20.75 -15.39
CA LEU A 374 -16.48 21.30 -14.04
C LEU A 374 -15.50 20.72 -13.02
N PHE A 375 -15.13 19.44 -13.12
CA PHE A 375 -14.13 18.84 -12.24
C PHE A 375 -12.75 19.49 -12.45
N LEU A 376 -12.30 19.59 -13.71
CA LEU A 376 -10.97 20.11 -14.02
C LEU A 376 -10.86 21.62 -13.72
N THR A 377 -11.87 22.42 -14.03
CA THR A 377 -11.86 23.86 -13.70
C THR A 377 -11.82 24.09 -12.19
N CYS A 378 -12.63 23.38 -11.40
CA CYS A 378 -12.62 23.51 -9.94
C CYS A 378 -11.31 23.04 -9.27
N LEU A 379 -10.49 22.21 -9.94
CA LEU A 379 -9.13 21.91 -9.46
C LEU A 379 -8.15 23.09 -9.64
N GLY A 380 -8.48 24.09 -10.47
CA GLY A 380 -7.57 25.17 -10.90
C GLY A 380 -6.93 24.95 -12.27
N ILE A 381 -7.55 24.17 -13.16
CA ILE A 381 -7.12 24.09 -14.56
C ILE A 381 -7.72 25.26 -15.35
N ASP A 382 -6.84 26.15 -15.82
CA ASP A 382 -7.11 27.24 -16.76
C ASP A 382 -8.10 26.86 -17.89
N LYS A 383 -9.22 27.59 -17.97
CA LYS A 383 -10.32 27.41 -18.94
C LYS A 383 -9.86 27.53 -20.41
N GLU A 384 -8.85 28.36 -20.69
CA GLU A 384 -8.36 28.59 -22.06
C GLU A 384 -7.41 27.47 -22.53
N ARG A 385 -6.81 26.75 -21.58
CA ARG A 385 -5.84 25.67 -21.82
C ARG A 385 -6.45 24.28 -21.61
N LEU A 386 -7.78 24.18 -21.60
CA LEU A 386 -8.56 22.95 -21.50
C LEU A 386 -9.47 22.81 -22.73
N ARG A 387 -9.41 21.67 -23.43
CA ARG A 387 -10.30 21.38 -24.57
C ARG A 387 -10.79 19.93 -24.55
N PHE A 388 -11.90 19.68 -25.24
CA PHE A 388 -12.41 18.33 -25.48
C PHE A 388 -12.24 17.94 -26.95
N ARG A 389 -11.39 16.95 -27.24
CA ARG A 389 -11.08 16.50 -28.62
C ARG A 389 -11.80 15.18 -28.91
N GLN A 390 -12.57 15.14 -30.00
CA GLN A 390 -13.21 13.90 -30.46
C GLN A 390 -12.19 13.01 -31.17
N HIS A 391 -12.24 11.69 -30.97
CA HIS A 391 -11.37 10.76 -31.70
C HIS A 391 -11.67 10.76 -33.21
N LEU A 392 -10.64 10.63 -34.04
CA LEU A 392 -10.79 10.38 -35.48
C LEU A 392 -11.28 8.95 -35.74
N ALA A 393 -11.82 8.69 -36.94
CA ALA A 393 -12.43 7.40 -37.25
C ALA A 393 -11.44 6.21 -37.32
N ASN A 394 -10.15 6.47 -37.48
CA ASN A 394 -9.05 5.50 -37.36
C ASN A 394 -8.46 5.41 -35.93
N GLU A 395 -8.63 6.45 -35.11
CA GLU A 395 -8.21 6.45 -33.70
C GLU A 395 -9.18 5.70 -32.77
N MET A 396 -10.48 5.67 -33.11
CA MET A 396 -11.49 5.03 -32.26
C MET A 396 -11.15 3.55 -32.04
N ALA A 397 -11.18 3.12 -30.77
CA ALA A 397 -11.14 1.70 -30.44
C ALA A 397 -12.27 0.94 -31.14
N HIS A 398 -12.02 -0.30 -31.55
CA HIS A 398 -12.91 -1.12 -32.41
C HIS A 398 -14.28 -1.48 -31.80
N TYR A 399 -14.58 -0.97 -30.60
CA TYR A 399 -15.83 -1.13 -29.85
C TYR A 399 -16.53 0.19 -29.50
N ALA A 400 -15.87 1.34 -29.73
CA ALA A 400 -16.36 2.64 -29.31
C ALA A 400 -17.35 3.24 -30.34
N ALA A 401 -18.48 3.76 -29.86
CA ALA A 401 -19.48 4.44 -30.69
C ALA A 401 -19.18 5.94 -30.87
N ASP A 402 -18.62 6.58 -29.84
CA ASP A 402 -18.07 7.94 -29.82
C ASP A 402 -17.02 8.02 -28.70
N CYS A 403 -16.06 8.92 -28.79
CA CYS A 403 -15.00 9.06 -27.79
C CYS A 403 -14.40 10.48 -27.79
N TRP A 404 -14.24 11.05 -26.59
CA TRP A 404 -13.76 12.42 -26.37
C TRP A 404 -12.67 12.47 -25.30
N ASP A 405 -11.51 13.04 -25.64
CA ASP A 405 -10.41 13.29 -24.71
C ASP A 405 -10.53 14.70 -24.11
N ALA A 406 -10.54 14.83 -22.79
CA ALA A 406 -10.23 16.09 -22.12
C ALA A 406 -8.71 16.29 -22.17
N GLU A 407 -8.26 17.18 -23.04
CA GLU A 407 -6.85 17.53 -23.24
C GLU A 407 -6.51 18.85 -22.56
N ILE A 408 -5.37 18.90 -21.88
CA ILE A 408 -4.85 20.09 -21.22
C ILE A 408 -3.55 20.52 -21.91
N GLU A 409 -3.40 21.80 -22.31
CA GLU A 409 -2.15 22.29 -22.91
C GLU A 409 -1.11 22.56 -21.81
N CYS A 410 -0.06 21.75 -21.75
CA CYS A 410 1.12 21.96 -20.89
C CYS A 410 2.34 22.42 -21.73
N SER A 411 3.50 22.56 -21.09
CA SER A 411 4.78 22.92 -21.74
C SER A 411 5.27 21.91 -22.78
N TYR A 412 4.71 20.69 -22.82
CA TYR A 412 4.91 19.69 -23.87
C TYR A 412 3.86 19.73 -25.00
N GLY A 413 2.86 20.63 -24.92
CA GLY A 413 1.69 20.70 -25.78
C GLY A 413 0.43 20.13 -25.13
N TRP A 414 -0.61 19.90 -25.93
CA TRP A 414 -1.88 19.27 -25.51
C TRP A 414 -1.66 17.82 -25.07
N VAL A 415 -2.19 17.46 -23.90
CA VAL A 415 -2.07 16.12 -23.31
C VAL A 415 -3.44 15.64 -22.82
N GLU A 416 -3.88 14.50 -23.37
CA GLU A 416 -5.02 13.71 -22.91
C GLU A 416 -4.89 13.40 -21.40
N CYS A 417 -5.86 13.88 -20.61
CA CYS A 417 -5.88 13.78 -19.15
C CYS A 417 -7.11 13.03 -18.62
N VAL A 418 -8.21 13.02 -19.37
CA VAL A 418 -9.39 12.18 -19.12
C VAL A 418 -9.90 11.67 -20.47
N GLY A 419 -10.01 10.35 -20.66
CA GLY A 419 -10.74 9.76 -21.79
C GLY A 419 -12.21 9.59 -21.44
N ILE A 420 -13.12 9.86 -22.39
CA ILE A 420 -14.57 9.74 -22.19
C ILE A 420 -15.17 8.97 -23.38
N ALA A 421 -15.36 7.66 -23.23
CA ALA A 421 -15.70 6.74 -24.31
C ALA A 421 -17.11 6.13 -24.15
N ASP A 422 -17.87 6.02 -25.24
CA ASP A 422 -19.05 5.15 -25.33
C ASP A 422 -18.60 3.76 -25.82
N ARG A 423 -18.24 2.86 -24.88
CA ARG A 423 -17.69 1.50 -25.18
C ARG A 423 -18.72 0.52 -25.73
N SER A 424 -19.95 0.98 -26.00
CA SER A 424 -21.11 0.15 -26.34
C SER A 424 -21.29 -1.01 -25.34
N ALA A 425 -21.62 -2.21 -25.81
CA ALA A 425 -21.82 -3.41 -24.99
C ALA A 425 -20.62 -4.39 -25.02
N TYR A 426 -19.46 -3.96 -25.53
CA TYR A 426 -18.35 -4.84 -25.91
C TYR A 426 -17.78 -5.66 -24.76
N ASP A 427 -17.32 -5.03 -23.68
CA ASP A 427 -16.64 -5.71 -22.58
C ASP A 427 -17.55 -6.76 -21.89
N LEU A 428 -18.82 -6.42 -21.65
CA LEU A 428 -19.78 -7.35 -21.05
C LEU A 428 -20.09 -8.54 -21.98
N ASN A 429 -20.18 -8.33 -23.30
CA ASN A 429 -20.33 -9.42 -24.26
C ASN A 429 -19.07 -10.30 -24.31
N ALA A 430 -17.88 -9.71 -24.41
CA ALA A 430 -16.61 -10.44 -24.49
C ALA A 430 -16.34 -11.29 -23.22
N HIS A 431 -16.62 -10.75 -22.03
CA HIS A 431 -16.56 -11.52 -20.79
C HIS A 431 -17.66 -12.59 -20.70
N SER A 432 -18.87 -12.33 -21.21
CA SER A 432 -19.96 -13.32 -21.26
C SER A 432 -19.60 -14.51 -22.15
N GLU A 433 -19.12 -14.25 -23.37
CA GLU A 433 -18.66 -15.28 -24.32
C GLU A 433 -17.50 -16.09 -23.76
N LYS A 434 -16.53 -15.43 -23.10
CA LYS A 434 -15.33 -16.10 -22.59
C LYS A 434 -15.56 -16.91 -21.32
N SER A 435 -16.47 -16.48 -20.45
CA SER A 435 -16.78 -17.15 -19.18
C SER A 435 -17.94 -18.14 -19.25
N GLY A 436 -18.85 -17.98 -20.22
CA GLY A 436 -20.14 -18.68 -20.26
C GLY A 436 -21.17 -18.15 -19.24
N VAL A 437 -20.90 -17.03 -18.56
CA VAL A 437 -21.80 -16.39 -17.60
C VAL A 437 -22.42 -15.15 -18.24
N PRO A 438 -23.76 -15.08 -18.43
CA PRO A 438 -24.39 -13.94 -19.09
C PRO A 438 -24.37 -12.68 -18.21
N LEU A 439 -23.68 -11.64 -18.66
CA LEU A 439 -23.62 -10.31 -18.04
C LEU A 439 -24.67 -9.37 -18.66
N VAL A 440 -25.95 -9.68 -18.39
CA VAL A 440 -27.12 -9.01 -18.97
C VAL A 440 -27.99 -8.34 -17.92
N ALA A 441 -28.73 -7.30 -18.33
CA ALA A 441 -29.76 -6.66 -17.52
C ALA A 441 -31.17 -7.16 -17.86
N HIS A 442 -32.12 -6.86 -16.98
CA HIS A 442 -33.52 -7.24 -17.07
C HIS A 442 -34.44 -6.04 -16.85
N GLU A 443 -35.24 -5.70 -17.85
CA GLU A 443 -36.24 -4.63 -17.79
C GLU A 443 -37.63 -5.26 -17.81
N LYS A 444 -38.44 -5.08 -16.76
CA LYS A 444 -39.80 -5.62 -16.70
C LYS A 444 -40.76 -4.74 -17.48
N PHE A 445 -41.49 -5.33 -18.43
CA PHE A 445 -42.56 -4.61 -19.12
C PHE A 445 -43.73 -4.32 -18.16
N GLN A 446 -44.38 -3.17 -18.33
CA GLN A 446 -45.59 -2.83 -17.56
C GLN A 446 -46.73 -3.84 -17.84
N GLU A 447 -46.88 -4.26 -19.10
CA GLU A 447 -47.78 -5.34 -19.52
C GLU A 447 -46.99 -6.43 -20.29
N PRO A 448 -47.29 -7.73 -20.11
CA PRO A 448 -46.54 -8.80 -20.78
C PRO A 448 -46.81 -8.82 -22.29
N LYS A 449 -45.74 -8.72 -23.09
CA LYS A 449 -45.84 -8.70 -24.56
C LYS A 449 -46.04 -10.13 -25.08
N GLU A 450 -47.06 -10.34 -25.91
CA GLU A 450 -47.21 -11.58 -26.68
C GLU A 450 -46.32 -11.52 -27.93
N ILE A 451 -45.30 -12.37 -27.97
CA ILE A 451 -44.36 -12.49 -29.10
C ILE A 451 -44.55 -13.88 -29.72
N GLU A 452 -44.74 -13.94 -31.03
CA GLU A 452 -44.67 -15.20 -31.78
C GLU A 452 -43.20 -15.61 -31.93
N LYS A 453 -42.75 -16.54 -31.10
CA LYS A 453 -41.39 -17.08 -31.16
C LYS A 453 -41.40 -18.36 -31.99
N LEU A 454 -40.46 -18.47 -32.92
CA LEU A 454 -40.15 -19.72 -33.57
C LEU A 454 -39.58 -20.69 -32.55
N VAL A 455 -40.16 -21.89 -32.47
CA VAL A 455 -39.68 -23.00 -31.65
C VAL A 455 -39.29 -24.13 -32.59
N ILE A 456 -37.98 -24.39 -32.67
CA ILE A 456 -37.42 -25.57 -33.31
C ILE A 456 -37.11 -26.55 -32.18
N ALA A 457 -37.74 -27.72 -32.21
CA ALA A 457 -37.60 -28.76 -31.19
C ALA A 457 -37.04 -30.05 -31.83
N PRO A 458 -35.71 -30.27 -31.81
CA PRO A 458 -35.11 -31.49 -32.33
C PRO A 458 -35.43 -32.68 -31.43
N MET A 459 -35.94 -33.77 -32.02
CA MET A 459 -36.28 -35.00 -31.31
C MET A 459 -35.00 -35.79 -31.02
N LYS A 460 -34.32 -35.41 -29.92
CA LYS A 460 -32.98 -35.90 -29.55
C LYS A 460 -32.88 -37.44 -29.46
N LYS A 461 -33.99 -38.15 -29.21
CA LYS A 461 -34.04 -39.63 -29.26
C LYS A 461 -33.87 -40.18 -30.69
N GLU A 462 -34.67 -39.68 -31.64
CA GLU A 462 -34.65 -40.14 -33.04
C GLU A 462 -33.35 -39.71 -33.74
N LEU A 463 -32.91 -38.47 -33.50
CA LEU A 463 -31.62 -37.97 -33.99
C LEU A 463 -30.42 -38.77 -33.44
N GLY A 464 -30.50 -39.26 -32.20
CA GLY A 464 -29.47 -40.14 -31.61
C GLY A 464 -29.44 -41.54 -32.20
N LEU A 465 -30.59 -42.08 -32.64
CA LEU A 465 -30.68 -43.38 -33.30
C LEU A 465 -30.10 -43.34 -34.72
N GLU A 466 -30.40 -42.30 -35.49
CA GLU A 466 -29.92 -42.14 -36.87
C GLU A 466 -28.45 -41.67 -36.91
N PHE A 467 -28.12 -40.55 -36.27
CA PHE A 467 -26.83 -39.86 -36.42
C PHE A 467 -25.78 -40.21 -35.35
N LYS A 468 -26.17 -40.90 -34.26
CA LYS A 468 -25.27 -41.44 -33.23
C LYS A 468 -24.27 -40.39 -32.73
N GLY A 469 -22.96 -40.59 -32.95
CA GLY A 469 -21.91 -39.65 -32.51
C GLY A 469 -22.01 -38.25 -33.12
N ASN A 470 -22.62 -38.10 -34.31
CA ASN A 470 -22.82 -36.81 -34.96
C ASN A 470 -24.08 -36.06 -34.47
N GLN A 471 -24.93 -36.69 -33.64
CA GLN A 471 -26.20 -36.13 -33.14
C GLN A 471 -26.04 -34.70 -32.62
N LYS A 472 -25.01 -34.43 -31.80
CA LYS A 472 -24.80 -33.11 -31.18
C LYS A 472 -24.67 -32.00 -32.23
N LYS A 473 -23.86 -32.21 -33.27
CA LYS A 473 -23.65 -31.25 -34.37
C LYS A 473 -24.92 -31.01 -35.19
N VAL A 474 -25.72 -32.06 -35.43
CA VAL A 474 -26.99 -31.95 -36.16
C VAL A 474 -28.04 -31.20 -35.34
N VAL A 475 -28.11 -31.45 -34.03
CA VAL A 475 -28.96 -30.71 -33.09
C VAL A 475 -28.56 -29.23 -33.04
N GLU A 476 -27.27 -28.93 -32.89
CA GLU A 476 -26.75 -27.55 -32.86
C GLU A 476 -27.04 -26.79 -34.17
N ALA A 477 -26.92 -27.45 -35.34
CA ALA A 477 -27.24 -26.84 -36.62
C ALA A 477 -28.76 -26.63 -36.82
N LEU A 478 -29.62 -27.54 -36.34
CA LEU A 478 -31.07 -27.36 -36.37
C LEU A 478 -31.53 -26.25 -35.41
N GLU A 479 -30.97 -26.18 -34.21
CA GLU A 479 -31.27 -25.13 -33.21
C GLU A 479 -30.76 -23.72 -33.64
N ALA A 480 -29.89 -23.65 -34.66
CA ALA A 480 -29.32 -22.41 -35.20
C ALA A 480 -29.93 -21.90 -36.53
N MET A 481 -30.92 -22.58 -37.12
CA MET A 481 -31.55 -22.14 -38.38
C MET A 481 -32.27 -20.78 -38.22
N ASN A 482 -32.21 -19.93 -39.25
CA ASN A 482 -33.00 -18.70 -39.25
C ASN A 482 -34.50 -18.97 -39.56
N GLU A 483 -35.36 -17.98 -39.30
CA GLU A 483 -36.81 -18.15 -39.43
C GLU A 483 -37.25 -18.55 -40.84
N LYS A 484 -36.57 -18.03 -41.87
CA LYS A 484 -36.88 -18.36 -43.26
C LYS A 484 -36.52 -19.81 -43.58
N GLU A 485 -35.30 -20.23 -43.25
CA GLU A 485 -34.83 -21.62 -43.42
C GLU A 485 -35.70 -22.63 -42.67
N ALA A 486 -36.06 -22.33 -41.42
CA ALA A 486 -36.90 -23.21 -40.62
C ALA A 486 -38.34 -23.33 -41.18
N MET A 487 -38.89 -22.26 -41.74
CA MET A 487 -40.21 -22.30 -42.39
C MET A 487 -40.16 -22.98 -43.77
N GLU A 488 -39.09 -22.82 -44.54
CA GLU A 488 -38.84 -23.57 -45.79
C GLU A 488 -38.61 -25.07 -45.51
N MET A 489 -37.91 -25.40 -44.41
CA MET A 489 -37.78 -26.78 -43.93
C MET A 489 -39.12 -27.35 -43.50
N LYS A 490 -39.92 -26.60 -42.74
CA LYS A 490 -41.26 -27.03 -42.33
C LYS A 490 -42.13 -27.38 -43.54
N ALA A 491 -42.22 -26.49 -44.53
CA ALA A 491 -42.99 -26.72 -45.75
C ALA A 491 -42.46 -27.93 -46.54
N SER A 492 -41.15 -28.19 -46.53
CA SER A 492 -40.54 -29.35 -47.16
C SER A 492 -40.88 -30.67 -46.43
N LEU A 493 -40.78 -30.68 -45.10
CA LEU A 493 -41.13 -31.84 -44.27
C LEU A 493 -42.63 -32.16 -44.32
N GLU A 494 -43.50 -31.15 -44.35
CA GLU A 494 -44.96 -31.32 -44.46
C GLU A 494 -45.40 -31.82 -45.85
N SER A 495 -44.63 -31.52 -46.91
CA SER A 495 -44.98 -31.91 -48.30
C SER A 495 -44.29 -33.18 -48.81
N LYS A 496 -43.12 -33.54 -48.26
CA LYS A 496 -42.33 -34.71 -48.70
C LYS A 496 -42.03 -35.72 -47.59
N GLY A 497 -42.22 -35.38 -46.32
CA GLY A 497 -41.86 -36.22 -45.17
C GLY A 497 -40.36 -36.18 -44.79
N GLU A 498 -39.49 -35.77 -45.70
CA GLU A 498 -38.03 -35.65 -45.50
C GLU A 498 -37.42 -34.50 -46.31
N MET A 499 -36.27 -34.00 -45.84
CA MET A 499 -35.51 -32.91 -46.47
C MET A 499 -33.99 -33.13 -46.31
N GLU A 500 -33.23 -32.80 -47.35
CA GLU A 500 -31.78 -32.63 -47.29
C GLU A 500 -31.40 -31.31 -46.59
N PHE A 501 -30.66 -31.39 -45.48
CA PHE A 501 -30.19 -30.26 -44.69
C PHE A 501 -28.66 -30.24 -44.64
N HIS A 502 -28.04 -29.09 -44.96
CA HIS A 502 -26.59 -28.96 -44.92
C HIS A 502 -26.11 -28.58 -43.52
N VAL A 503 -25.31 -29.44 -42.89
CA VAL A 503 -24.75 -29.18 -41.56
C VAL A 503 -23.33 -28.64 -41.71
N CYS A 504 -23.18 -27.31 -41.63
CA CYS A 504 -21.90 -26.62 -41.84
C CYS A 504 -20.79 -27.09 -40.88
N THR A 505 -21.14 -27.58 -39.68
CA THR A 505 -20.19 -28.14 -38.70
C THR A 505 -19.74 -29.58 -39.00
N LEU A 506 -20.31 -30.22 -40.03
CA LEU A 506 -19.89 -31.49 -40.61
C LEU A 506 -19.31 -31.34 -42.02
N GLY A 507 -19.75 -30.33 -42.78
CA GLY A 507 -19.43 -30.20 -44.21
C GLY A 507 -20.26 -31.11 -45.12
N GLU A 508 -21.23 -31.82 -44.55
CA GLU A 508 -22.05 -32.84 -45.22
C GLU A 508 -23.51 -32.40 -45.33
N VAL A 509 -24.28 -33.08 -46.18
CA VAL A 509 -25.74 -32.94 -46.30
C VAL A 509 -26.38 -34.17 -45.67
N VAL A 510 -27.33 -33.96 -44.74
CA VAL A 510 -28.00 -35.02 -43.98
C VAL A 510 -29.51 -34.98 -44.21
N THR A 511 -30.13 -36.16 -44.33
CA THR A 511 -31.58 -36.28 -44.53
C THR A 511 -32.32 -36.18 -43.20
N ILE A 512 -33.02 -35.08 -42.96
CA ILE A 512 -33.88 -34.85 -41.80
C ILE A 512 -35.30 -35.32 -42.15
N LYS A 513 -35.87 -36.19 -41.30
CA LYS A 513 -37.23 -36.75 -41.46
C LYS A 513 -38.21 -36.00 -40.55
N SER A 514 -39.49 -35.99 -40.89
CA SER A 514 -40.55 -35.31 -40.11
C SER A 514 -40.61 -35.76 -38.64
N SER A 515 -40.18 -36.98 -38.29
CA SER A 515 -40.09 -37.47 -36.91
C SER A 515 -38.90 -36.91 -36.11
N MET A 516 -37.95 -36.22 -36.74
CA MET A 516 -36.69 -35.80 -36.14
C MET A 516 -36.69 -34.35 -35.64
N VAL A 517 -37.59 -33.49 -36.12
CA VAL A 517 -37.68 -32.09 -35.69
C VAL A 517 -39.12 -31.60 -35.80
N SER A 518 -39.60 -30.92 -34.75
CA SER A 518 -40.84 -30.16 -34.78
C SER A 518 -40.51 -28.68 -34.96
N ILE A 519 -41.30 -27.97 -35.78
CA ILE A 519 -41.13 -26.53 -36.04
C ILE A 519 -42.49 -25.84 -35.86
N SER A 520 -42.62 -25.04 -34.80
CA SER A 520 -43.83 -24.31 -34.42
C SER A 520 -43.56 -22.81 -34.31
N LYS A 521 -44.60 -21.99 -34.52
CA LYS A 521 -44.64 -20.62 -34.02
C LYS A 521 -45.52 -20.61 -32.78
N GLU A 522 -44.96 -20.22 -31.64
CA GLU A 522 -45.64 -20.25 -30.35
C GLU A 522 -45.76 -18.85 -29.78
N LYS A 523 -46.99 -18.48 -29.37
CA LYS A 523 -47.25 -17.20 -28.70
C LYS A 523 -46.79 -17.28 -27.26
N LYS A 524 -45.61 -16.71 -27.00
CA LYS A 524 -45.03 -16.64 -25.67
C LYS A 524 -45.29 -15.26 -25.08
N LYS A 525 -45.79 -15.20 -23.84
CA LYS A 525 -45.83 -13.97 -23.06
C LYS A 525 -44.44 -13.75 -22.45
N GLU A 526 -43.75 -12.71 -22.91
CA GLU A 526 -42.49 -12.29 -22.30
C GLU A 526 -42.78 -11.12 -21.35
N HIS A 527 -42.41 -11.31 -20.08
CA HIS A 527 -42.68 -10.36 -18.98
C HIS A 527 -41.55 -9.35 -18.79
N GLN A 528 -40.40 -9.55 -19.45
CA GLN A 528 -39.22 -8.70 -19.35
C GLN A 528 -38.39 -8.75 -20.64
N ARG A 529 -37.76 -7.62 -21.00
CA ARG A 529 -36.66 -7.53 -21.96
C ARG A 529 -35.36 -7.99 -21.29
N VAL A 530 -34.46 -8.56 -22.09
CA VAL A 530 -33.12 -8.97 -21.65
C VAL A 530 -32.12 -8.45 -22.68
N PHE A 531 -31.11 -7.72 -22.23
CA PHE A 531 -30.12 -7.07 -23.09
C PHE A 531 -28.78 -6.92 -22.37
N THR A 532 -27.69 -6.79 -23.12
CA THR A 532 -26.39 -6.36 -22.58
C THR A 532 -26.38 -4.83 -22.49
N PRO A 533 -26.13 -4.22 -21.32
CA PRO A 533 -26.05 -2.76 -21.18
C PRO A 533 -24.98 -2.14 -22.07
N SER A 534 -25.20 -0.87 -22.46
CA SER A 534 -24.13 -0.02 -22.97
C SER A 534 -23.34 0.57 -21.81
N VAL A 535 -22.06 0.87 -22.03
CA VAL A 535 -21.18 1.50 -21.04
C VAL A 535 -20.68 2.85 -21.55
N ILE A 536 -20.79 3.89 -20.73
CA ILE A 536 -20.02 5.14 -20.88
C ILE A 536 -18.89 5.13 -19.84
N GLU A 537 -17.65 5.26 -20.29
CA GLU A 537 -16.43 5.25 -19.45
C GLU A 537 -15.71 6.60 -19.45
N PRO A 538 -15.81 7.37 -18.35
CA PRO A 538 -14.84 8.41 -18.01
C PRO A 538 -13.63 7.83 -17.24
N SER A 539 -12.46 7.79 -17.88
CA SER A 539 -11.18 7.33 -17.29
C SER A 539 -10.20 8.49 -17.08
N PHE A 540 -9.77 8.71 -15.82
CA PHE A 540 -9.01 9.89 -15.40
C PHE A 540 -7.54 9.56 -15.11
N GLY A 541 -6.64 10.14 -15.89
CA GLY A 541 -5.18 10.09 -15.68
C GLY A 541 -4.71 11.00 -14.55
N ILE A 542 -4.98 10.64 -13.29
CA ILE A 542 -4.74 11.48 -12.10
C ILE A 542 -3.31 12.06 -12.05
N GLY A 543 -2.29 11.29 -12.44
CA GLY A 543 -0.89 11.77 -12.51
C GLY A 543 -0.65 12.86 -13.56
N ARG A 544 -1.38 12.84 -14.69
CA ARG A 544 -1.33 13.87 -15.74
C ARG A 544 -2.07 15.13 -15.32
N ILE A 545 -3.26 14.97 -14.74
CA ILE A 545 -4.07 16.08 -14.19
C ILE A 545 -3.26 16.84 -13.14
N ILE A 546 -2.62 16.14 -12.20
CA ILE A 546 -1.77 16.74 -11.16
C ILE A 546 -0.55 17.47 -11.76
N TYR A 547 0.08 16.92 -12.82
CA TYR A 547 1.18 17.61 -13.49
C TYR A 547 0.74 18.91 -14.18
N CYS A 548 -0.39 18.89 -14.88
CA CYS A 548 -0.92 20.08 -15.55
C CYS A 548 -1.37 21.13 -14.52
N LEU A 549 -1.98 20.72 -13.41
CA LEU A 549 -2.28 21.57 -12.26
C LEU A 549 -1.03 22.23 -11.67
N PHE A 550 0.06 21.48 -11.47
CA PHE A 550 1.34 22.06 -11.04
C PHE A 550 1.85 23.10 -12.02
N GLU A 551 1.70 22.88 -13.33
CA GLU A 551 2.17 23.83 -14.33
C GLU A 551 1.28 25.08 -14.44
N HIS A 552 -0.04 24.93 -14.46
CA HIS A 552 -1.00 26.04 -14.62
C HIS A 552 -1.01 26.95 -13.39
N SER A 553 -0.75 26.39 -12.20
CA SER A 553 -0.61 27.17 -10.97
C SER A 553 0.78 27.82 -10.80
N PHE A 554 1.82 27.38 -11.51
CA PHE A 554 3.18 27.89 -11.26
C PHE A 554 3.43 29.27 -11.88
N TYR A 555 3.90 30.23 -11.07
CA TYR A 555 4.38 31.51 -11.55
C TYR A 555 5.65 31.99 -10.82
N MET A 556 6.44 32.81 -11.51
CA MET A 556 7.67 33.41 -10.98
C MET A 556 7.44 34.88 -10.68
N ARG A 557 7.44 35.24 -9.40
CA ARG A 557 7.09 36.58 -8.91
C ARG A 557 8.34 37.45 -8.78
N PRO A 558 8.37 38.70 -9.30
CA PRO A 558 9.52 39.58 -9.16
C PRO A 558 9.72 40.04 -7.71
N SER A 559 10.98 40.04 -7.25
CA SER A 559 11.37 40.63 -5.96
C SER A 559 11.55 42.15 -6.08
N LYS A 560 11.17 42.89 -5.03
CA LYS A 560 11.43 44.33 -4.90
C LYS A 560 12.93 44.69 -4.87
N ALA A 561 13.81 43.70 -4.66
CA ALA A 561 15.26 43.87 -4.64
C ALA A 561 15.96 43.52 -5.97
N GLY A 562 15.22 43.04 -6.99
CA GLY A 562 15.78 42.66 -8.29
C GLY A 562 16.54 41.31 -8.34
N ASP A 563 17.29 40.96 -7.28
CA ASP A 563 18.28 39.87 -7.30
C ASP A 563 17.72 38.43 -7.24
N GLU A 564 16.47 38.22 -6.81
CA GLU A 564 15.85 36.88 -6.70
C GLU A 564 14.45 36.86 -7.34
N GLN A 565 14.14 35.84 -8.15
CA GLN A 565 12.76 35.52 -8.53
C GLN A 565 12.17 34.56 -7.49
N LEU A 566 10.93 34.82 -7.05
CA LEU A 566 10.24 33.99 -6.06
C LEU A 566 9.23 33.10 -6.76
N ASN A 567 9.46 31.79 -6.75
CA ASN A 567 8.57 30.80 -7.33
C ASN A 567 7.33 30.61 -6.42
N VAL A 568 6.15 30.52 -7.01
CA VAL A 568 4.87 30.38 -6.30
C VAL A 568 3.99 29.36 -7.02
N PHE A 569 3.29 28.49 -6.27
CA PHE A 569 2.18 27.71 -6.82
C PHE A 569 0.84 28.31 -6.41
N ARG A 570 0.05 28.73 -7.40
CA ARG A 570 -1.29 29.29 -7.27
C ARG A 570 -2.36 28.21 -7.10
N PHE A 571 -2.21 27.32 -6.13
CA PHE A 571 -3.23 26.31 -5.86
C PHE A 571 -4.53 26.94 -5.32
N PRO A 572 -5.71 26.61 -5.86
CA PRO A 572 -6.97 26.84 -5.15
C PRO A 572 -6.94 26.17 -3.76
N PRO A 573 -7.66 26.70 -2.76
CA PRO A 573 -7.67 26.14 -1.41
C PRO A 573 -7.98 24.65 -1.39
N LEU A 574 -9.01 24.24 -2.14
CA LEU A 574 -9.44 22.85 -2.36
C LEU A 574 -8.27 21.86 -2.52
N VAL A 575 -7.38 22.12 -3.49
CA VAL A 575 -6.27 21.20 -3.85
C VAL A 575 -5.00 21.45 -3.05
N ALA A 576 -4.83 22.62 -2.43
CA ALA A 576 -3.59 23.01 -1.76
C ALA A 576 -3.15 22.00 -0.67
N PRO A 577 -1.85 21.63 -0.62
CA PRO A 577 -1.35 20.55 0.24
C PRO A 577 -1.47 20.85 1.73
N ILE A 578 -1.42 22.13 2.08
CA ILE A 578 -1.60 22.68 3.42
C ILE A 578 -2.44 23.95 3.21
N LYS A 579 -3.47 24.19 4.02
CA LYS A 579 -4.37 25.34 3.89
C LYS A 579 -3.75 26.60 4.48
N CYS A 580 -3.12 26.49 5.66
CA CYS A 580 -2.39 27.60 6.26
C CYS A 580 -1.04 27.23 6.91
N THR A 581 -0.11 28.19 7.01
CA THR A 581 1.13 28.04 7.82
C THR A 581 1.13 29.04 8.98
N VAL A 582 1.50 28.61 10.18
CA VAL A 582 1.59 29.44 11.40
C VAL A 582 3.06 29.81 11.68
N PHE A 583 3.32 31.09 11.92
CA PHE A 583 4.65 31.65 12.13
C PHE A 583 4.73 32.50 13.41
N PRO A 584 5.49 32.12 14.45
CA PRO A 584 5.91 33.10 15.46
C PRO A 584 6.86 34.11 14.80
N LEU A 585 6.55 35.41 14.84
CA LEU A 585 7.31 36.44 14.13
C LEU A 585 8.78 36.46 14.54
N VAL A 586 9.02 36.28 15.83
CA VAL A 586 10.33 36.16 16.49
C VAL A 586 10.33 34.86 17.30
N GLN A 587 11.47 34.19 17.42
CA GLN A 587 11.62 33.05 18.34
C GLN A 587 11.46 33.53 19.78
N ASN A 588 10.35 33.15 20.40
CA ASN A 588 9.90 33.59 21.71
C ASN A 588 8.87 32.57 22.22
N GLN A 589 9.10 32.02 23.41
CA GLN A 589 8.24 30.99 24.01
C GLN A 589 6.77 31.44 24.13
N ASP A 590 6.49 32.73 24.30
CA ASP A 590 5.11 33.22 24.41
C ASP A 590 4.39 33.31 23.05
N TYR A 591 5.12 33.54 21.95
CA TYR A 591 4.56 33.45 20.60
C TYR A 591 4.49 32.01 20.10
N GLU A 592 5.38 31.14 20.57
CA GLU A 592 5.35 29.70 20.29
C GLU A 592 4.12 29.04 20.94
N LYS A 593 3.82 29.32 22.22
CA LYS A 593 2.57 28.86 22.88
C LYS A 593 1.30 29.32 22.15
N VAL A 594 1.28 30.55 21.64
CA VAL A 594 0.13 31.07 20.86
C VAL A 594 0.04 30.39 19.49
N ALA A 595 1.17 30.07 18.86
CA ALA A 595 1.19 29.27 17.63
C ALA A 595 0.71 27.82 17.87
N GLU A 596 1.02 27.23 19.03
CA GLU A 596 0.52 25.93 19.48
C GLU A 596 -1.00 25.99 19.73
N GLN A 597 -1.52 26.97 20.48
CA GLN A 597 -2.96 27.17 20.69
C GLN A 597 -3.74 27.33 19.37
N ILE A 598 -3.19 28.06 18.40
CA ILE A 598 -3.78 28.21 17.06
C ILE A 598 -3.73 26.88 16.30
N SER A 599 -2.64 26.12 16.43
CA SER A 599 -2.50 24.78 15.82
C SER A 599 -3.51 23.78 16.38
N GLU A 600 -3.78 23.80 17.69
CA GLU A 600 -4.86 23.01 18.31
C GLU A 600 -6.22 23.38 17.73
N SER A 601 -6.59 24.68 17.73
CA SER A 601 -7.88 25.16 17.20
C SER A 601 -8.09 24.86 15.70
N LEU A 602 -7.03 24.95 14.89
CA LEU A 602 -7.06 24.55 13.48
C LEU A 602 -7.22 23.03 13.31
N THR A 603 -6.61 22.22 14.20
CA THR A 603 -6.77 20.75 14.21
C THR A 603 -8.20 20.36 14.52
N GLU A 604 -8.83 20.97 15.55
CA GLU A 604 -10.22 20.72 15.94
C GLU A 604 -11.22 21.03 14.82
N ASN A 605 -10.91 22.02 13.97
CA ASN A 605 -11.72 22.39 12.81
C ASN A 605 -11.37 21.58 11.54
N GLY A 606 -10.43 20.63 11.61
CA GLY A 606 -10.02 19.78 10.48
C GLY A 606 -9.14 20.47 9.42
N ILE A 607 -8.60 21.66 9.72
CA ILE A 607 -7.88 22.49 8.76
C ILE A 607 -6.41 22.03 8.70
N SER A 608 -5.97 21.54 7.53
CA SER A 608 -4.57 21.14 7.31
C SER A 608 -3.64 22.35 7.42
N HIS A 609 -2.71 22.32 8.39
CA HIS A 609 -1.82 23.44 8.68
C HIS A 609 -0.43 22.97 9.13
N LYS A 610 0.49 23.92 9.31
CA LYS A 610 1.87 23.65 9.77
C LYS A 610 2.44 24.82 10.55
N ILE A 611 3.15 24.59 11.65
CA ILE A 611 3.98 25.61 12.31
C ILE A 611 5.38 25.65 11.68
N ASP A 612 5.94 26.85 11.44
CA ASP A 612 7.34 27.04 11.08
C ASP A 612 8.05 28.05 12.01
N ILE A 613 8.73 27.48 13.02
CA ILE A 613 9.54 28.17 14.04
C ILE A 613 10.99 28.42 13.61
N THR A 614 11.36 28.21 12.33
CA THR A 614 12.76 28.38 11.89
C THR A 614 13.22 29.83 12.01
N GLY A 615 14.42 30.04 12.57
CA GLY A 615 15.04 31.35 12.84
C GLY A 615 15.48 32.14 11.60
N THR A 616 14.72 32.08 10.52
CA THR A 616 14.90 32.89 9.31
C THR A 616 13.88 34.02 9.27
N SER A 617 14.23 35.12 8.59
CA SER A 617 13.34 36.28 8.44
C SER A 617 11.97 35.90 7.88
N ILE A 618 10.90 36.57 8.34
CA ILE A 618 9.52 36.23 7.97
C ILE A 618 9.29 36.19 6.45
N GLY A 619 9.95 37.07 5.69
CA GLY A 619 9.93 37.03 4.22
C GLY A 619 10.50 35.75 3.61
N LYS A 620 11.54 35.14 4.21
CA LYS A 620 12.08 33.82 3.81
C LYS A 620 11.25 32.64 4.32
N ARG A 621 10.35 32.86 5.28
CA ARG A 621 9.31 31.89 5.68
C ARG A 621 8.12 31.95 4.73
N TYR A 622 7.56 33.14 4.49
CA TYR A 622 6.55 33.39 3.44
C TYR A 622 6.99 32.83 2.08
N ALA A 623 8.21 33.14 1.60
CA ALA A 623 8.70 32.60 0.32
C ALA A 623 8.68 31.06 0.24
N ARG A 624 9.03 30.35 1.33
CA ARG A 624 9.00 28.87 1.36
C ARG A 624 7.60 28.28 1.42
N THR A 625 6.64 29.03 1.94
CA THR A 625 5.21 28.67 2.03
C THR A 625 4.48 28.97 0.72
N ASP A 626 4.77 30.11 0.08
CA ASP A 626 4.35 30.44 -1.28
C ASP A 626 4.90 29.40 -2.31
N GLU A 627 6.15 28.95 -2.15
CA GLU A 627 6.77 27.86 -2.93
C GLU A 627 6.15 26.46 -2.68
N LEU A 628 5.34 26.30 -1.64
CA LEU A 628 4.52 25.10 -1.39
C LEU A 628 3.06 25.31 -1.81
N GLY A 629 2.72 26.51 -2.29
CA GLY A 629 1.39 26.92 -2.74
C GLY A 629 0.32 27.02 -1.67
N VAL A 630 0.72 27.12 -0.39
CA VAL A 630 -0.20 27.31 0.74
C VAL A 630 -0.97 28.64 0.56
N PRO A 631 -2.32 28.65 0.57
CA PRO A 631 -3.11 29.88 0.36
C PRO A 631 -2.95 30.92 1.48
N LEU A 632 -2.90 30.48 2.74
CA LEU A 632 -2.95 31.38 3.90
C LEU A 632 -1.72 31.27 4.81
N ALA A 633 -1.34 32.37 5.44
CA ALA A 633 -0.16 32.48 6.28
C ALA A 633 -0.46 33.31 7.54
N ILE A 634 -0.53 32.64 8.70
CA ILE A 634 -0.84 33.24 10.00
C ILE A 634 0.47 33.64 10.68
N THR A 635 0.66 34.92 10.99
CA THR A 635 1.83 35.42 11.72
C THR A 635 1.45 35.92 13.11
N VAL A 636 2.06 35.31 14.12
CA VAL A 636 1.93 35.62 15.55
C VAL A 636 2.99 36.64 15.95
N ASP A 637 2.56 37.88 16.16
CA ASP A 637 3.39 39.02 16.58
C ASP A 637 2.91 39.65 17.91
N ASN A 638 1.83 39.13 18.49
CA ASN A 638 1.20 39.60 19.72
C ASN A 638 0.44 38.43 20.40
N ALA A 639 0.18 38.53 21.70
CA ALA A 639 -0.45 37.49 22.52
C ALA A 639 -2.00 37.52 22.52
N SER A 640 -2.64 38.45 21.80
CA SER A 640 -4.12 38.59 21.77
C SER A 640 -4.74 38.59 20.36
N SER A 641 -3.94 38.80 19.32
CA SER A 641 -4.40 38.85 17.92
C SER A 641 -3.24 38.55 16.99
N VAL A 642 -3.53 38.07 15.80
CA VAL A 642 -2.56 37.67 14.77
C VAL A 642 -2.85 38.37 13.44
N THR A 643 -1.93 38.25 12.49
CA THR A 643 -2.19 38.64 11.10
C THR A 643 -2.39 37.40 10.25
N ILE A 644 -3.41 37.39 9.38
CA ILE A 644 -3.59 36.37 8.34
C ILE A 644 -3.24 37.03 7.02
N ARG A 645 -2.27 36.45 6.31
CA ARG A 645 -1.83 36.85 4.97
C ARG A 645 -2.39 35.90 3.92
N GLU A 646 -2.91 36.44 2.82
CA GLU A 646 -3.18 35.68 1.59
C GLU A 646 -1.93 35.61 0.69
N ARG A 647 -1.72 34.47 0.03
CA ARG A 647 -0.54 34.13 -0.78
C ARG A 647 -0.30 35.10 -1.93
N ASP A 648 -1.29 35.33 -2.79
CA ASP A 648 -1.16 35.95 -4.11
C ASP A 648 -1.11 37.48 -4.05
N SER A 649 -2.14 38.09 -3.44
CA SER A 649 -2.25 39.53 -3.17
C SER A 649 -1.17 40.01 -2.20
N LYS A 650 -0.80 39.17 -1.23
CA LYS A 650 0.02 39.47 -0.04
C LYS A 650 -0.66 40.41 0.98
N GLU A 651 -1.94 40.67 0.82
CA GLU A 651 -2.72 41.47 1.77
C GLU A 651 -2.82 40.74 3.12
N GLN A 652 -3.04 41.52 4.18
CA GLN A 652 -2.93 41.07 5.57
C GLN A 652 -4.06 41.66 6.41
N ILE A 653 -4.95 40.79 6.89
CA ILE A 653 -6.02 41.14 7.83
C ILE A 653 -5.58 40.85 9.27
N ARG A 654 -6.11 41.61 10.24
CA ARG A 654 -5.85 41.42 11.67
C ARG A 654 -7.04 40.70 12.31
N VAL A 655 -6.79 39.55 12.91
CA VAL A 655 -7.84 38.66 13.45
C VAL A 655 -7.51 38.32 14.91
N ARG A 656 -8.53 38.18 15.77
CA ARG A 656 -8.30 37.75 17.16
C ARG A 656 -7.99 36.26 17.22
N ILE A 657 -7.25 35.82 18.24
CA ILE A 657 -6.81 34.40 18.35
C ILE A 657 -8.01 33.43 18.41
N ASP A 658 -9.11 33.85 19.04
CA ASP A 658 -10.36 33.09 19.16
C ASP A 658 -11.18 33.01 17.86
N GLU A 659 -10.86 33.81 16.84
CA GLU A 659 -11.58 33.87 15.55
C GLU A 659 -10.82 33.22 14.39
N VAL A 660 -9.53 32.87 14.58
CA VAL A 660 -8.62 32.44 13.49
C VAL A 660 -9.16 31.26 12.69
N ALA A 661 -9.63 30.20 13.35
CA ALA A 661 -10.09 29.00 12.64
C ALA A 661 -11.37 29.25 11.82
N SER A 662 -12.26 30.12 12.29
CA SER A 662 -13.45 30.55 11.55
C SER A 662 -13.06 31.36 10.32
N VAL A 663 -12.22 32.40 10.48
CA VAL A 663 -11.80 33.25 9.35
C VAL A 663 -11.00 32.45 8.31
N VAL A 664 -10.09 31.56 8.73
CA VAL A 664 -9.35 30.70 7.78
C VAL A 664 -10.30 29.83 6.94
N LYS A 665 -11.42 29.37 7.52
CA LYS A 665 -12.43 28.59 6.81
C LYS A 665 -13.31 29.43 5.89
N GLU A 666 -13.71 30.63 6.32
CA GLU A 666 -14.46 31.58 5.49
C GLU A 666 -13.62 32.07 4.30
N GLU A 667 -12.32 32.29 4.50
CA GLU A 667 -11.35 32.58 3.43
C GLU A 667 -11.16 31.37 2.50
N GLU A 668 -11.13 30.13 3.01
CA GLU A 668 -11.08 28.91 2.18
C GLU A 668 -12.35 28.73 1.33
N GLU A 669 -13.55 29.02 1.87
CA GLU A 669 -14.80 29.06 1.09
C GLU A 669 -14.77 30.19 0.05
N GLN A 670 -14.39 31.42 0.44
CA GLN A 670 -14.35 32.57 -0.48
C GLN A 670 -13.33 32.40 -1.61
N LEU A 671 -12.09 32.02 -1.31
CA LEU A 671 -11.04 31.80 -2.31
C LEU A 671 -11.32 30.62 -3.26
N SER A 672 -12.22 29.70 -2.87
CA SER A 672 -12.71 28.63 -3.75
C SER A 672 -13.82 29.12 -4.70
N ASN A 673 -14.65 30.08 -4.28
CA ASN A 673 -15.71 30.67 -5.11
C ASN A 673 -15.23 31.86 -5.97
N ALA A 674 -14.13 32.52 -5.59
CA ALA A 674 -13.62 33.73 -6.24
C ALA A 674 -13.00 33.53 -7.64
N GLU A 675 -13.01 32.30 -8.17
CA GLU A 675 -12.67 32.00 -9.57
C GLU A 675 -13.91 31.84 -10.46
N ASP A 676 -15.12 31.72 -9.87
CA ASP A 676 -16.40 31.81 -10.58
C ASP A 676 -16.92 33.26 -10.65
N VAL A 677 -16.76 34.05 -9.59
CA VAL A 677 -17.35 35.40 -9.47
C VAL A 677 -16.68 36.46 -10.37
N LYS A 678 -15.46 36.22 -10.85
CA LYS A 678 -14.68 37.22 -11.62
C LYS A 678 -15.14 37.47 -13.06
N GLU A 679 -16.20 36.80 -13.51
CA GLU A 679 -16.77 36.96 -14.85
C GLU A 679 -18.07 37.81 -14.86
N GLU A 680 -18.59 38.27 -13.71
CA GLU A 680 -19.83 39.09 -13.65
C GLU A 680 -19.64 40.61 -13.41
N GLU A 681 -18.50 41.09 -12.90
CA GLU A 681 -18.28 42.53 -12.60
C GLU A 681 -17.09 43.17 -13.36
N GLU A 682 -17.29 43.53 -14.63
CA GLU A 682 -16.47 44.54 -15.34
C GLU A 682 -17.25 45.85 -15.57
N GLU A 683 -17.52 46.61 -14.49
CA GLU A 683 -17.73 48.07 -14.59
C GLU A 683 -16.79 48.85 -13.63
N PRO A 684 -16.22 50.00 -14.06
CA PRO A 684 -15.11 50.63 -13.37
C PRO A 684 -15.53 51.53 -12.20
N ILE A 685 -15.65 50.97 -10.99
CA ILE A 685 -15.93 51.75 -9.77
C ILE A 685 -14.69 52.54 -9.31
N THR A 686 -14.81 53.87 -9.32
CA THR A 686 -13.74 54.83 -8.93
C THR A 686 -13.41 54.81 -7.43
N GLU A 687 -12.15 55.09 -7.10
CA GLU A 687 -11.60 55.20 -5.73
C GLU A 687 -12.53 55.90 -4.72
N LYS A 688 -12.87 55.21 -3.62
CA LYS A 688 -13.27 55.87 -2.36
C LYS A 688 -12.56 55.26 -1.14
N ARG A 689 -11.61 56.04 -0.64
CA ARG A 689 -10.97 55.89 0.67
C ARG A 689 -12.01 56.02 1.78
N VAL A 690 -11.98 55.12 2.77
CA VAL A 690 -12.82 55.21 3.98
C VAL A 690 -11.92 55.30 5.20
N ASP A 691 -11.96 56.45 5.88
CA ASP A 691 -11.31 56.64 7.18
C ASP A 691 -12.23 56.16 8.32
N THR A 692 -11.64 55.63 9.39
CA THR A 692 -12.36 54.99 10.51
C THR A 692 -12.87 55.99 11.54
N VAL A 693 -14.14 55.88 11.93
CA VAL A 693 -14.72 56.53 13.13
C VAL A 693 -15.68 55.56 13.83
N PHE A 694 -15.55 55.42 15.16
CA PHE A 694 -16.51 54.74 16.05
C PHE A 694 -17.64 55.71 16.41
N ASP A 695 -18.90 55.23 16.56
CA ASP A 695 -19.67 55.49 17.80
C ASP A 695 -20.93 54.58 17.98
N GLU A 696 -21.63 54.77 19.10
CA GLU A 696 -22.65 53.88 19.69
C GLU A 696 -24.09 53.88 19.10
N GLN A 697 -24.88 52.91 19.57
CA GLN A 697 -26.34 52.70 19.45
C GLN A 697 -27.17 53.73 20.27
N PRO A 698 -28.53 53.74 20.28
CA PRO A 698 -29.56 53.30 19.30
C PRO A 698 -30.71 54.35 19.07
N SER A 699 -31.65 54.12 18.13
CA SER A 699 -33.12 54.03 18.44
C SER A 699 -34.12 54.09 17.24
N LYS A 700 -35.13 53.21 17.32
CA LYS A 700 -36.55 53.27 16.86
C LYS A 700 -37.00 54.29 15.77
N SER A 701 -37.50 53.76 14.64
CA SER A 701 -38.95 53.66 14.25
C SER A 701 -39.34 54.02 12.80
N ASN A 702 -40.30 53.24 12.28
CA ASN A 702 -41.30 53.52 11.23
C ASN A 702 -40.88 54.03 9.83
N GLY A 703 -41.00 53.16 8.82
CA GLY A 703 -42.10 53.32 7.85
C GLY A 703 -41.82 53.29 6.33
N ILE A 704 -42.22 52.18 5.67
CA ILE A 704 -42.72 52.06 4.27
C ILE A 704 -41.69 52.35 3.14
N GLY A 705 -41.48 51.42 2.18
CA GLY A 705 -40.52 51.67 1.09
C GLY A 705 -40.45 50.79 -0.19
N LEU A 706 -40.90 49.53 -0.20
CA LEU A 706 -40.96 48.61 -1.37
C LEU A 706 -39.64 48.07 -2.00
N ASP A 707 -39.83 47.01 -2.78
CA ASP A 707 -39.02 46.33 -3.81
C ASP A 707 -37.71 45.55 -3.47
N CYS A 708 -37.88 44.21 -3.49
CA CYS A 708 -37.08 43.14 -4.14
C CYS A 708 -35.55 43.32 -4.35
N TYR A 709 -34.68 42.36 -4.02
CA TYR A 709 -34.82 40.89 -4.17
C TYR A 709 -34.19 40.09 -3.02
N SER A 710 -34.50 38.80 -2.91
CA SER A 710 -33.95 37.89 -1.88
C SER A 710 -33.82 36.45 -2.36
N ILE A 711 -32.65 35.83 -2.14
CA ILE A 711 -32.41 34.38 -2.00
C ILE A 711 -31.26 34.23 -0.99
N GLN A 712 -31.41 33.36 0.02
CA GLN A 712 -30.35 33.10 1.01
C GLN A 712 -30.33 31.64 1.48
N LYS A 713 -29.09 31.14 1.65
CA LYS A 713 -28.62 29.88 2.22
C LYS A 713 -29.44 29.38 3.44
N VAL A 714 -29.99 28.16 3.39
CA VAL A 714 -30.47 27.39 4.55
C VAL A 714 -30.12 25.91 4.40
N ILE A 715 -29.65 25.27 5.48
CA ILE A 715 -29.50 23.82 5.61
C ILE A 715 -30.26 23.40 6.89
N CYS A 716 -31.02 22.31 6.79
CA CYS A 716 -31.66 21.52 7.88
C CYS A 716 -32.44 22.27 8.98
N GLU A 717 -33.75 22.03 9.05
CA GLU A 717 -34.38 21.73 10.35
C GLU A 717 -35.59 20.79 10.21
N GLU A 718 -36.11 20.29 11.33
CA GLU A 718 -37.13 19.25 11.40
C GLU A 718 -38.52 19.71 10.92
N ILE A 719 -39.30 18.81 10.31
CA ILE A 719 -40.73 19.02 10.07
C ILE A 719 -41.56 17.99 10.83
N ARG A 720 -42.18 18.45 11.93
CA ARG A 720 -43.45 17.90 12.41
C ARG A 720 -44.60 18.64 11.70
N VAL A 721 -45.40 17.93 10.90
CA VAL A 721 -46.75 18.41 10.54
C VAL A 721 -47.76 17.81 11.51
N SER A 722 -48.65 18.66 12.03
CA SER A 722 -49.85 18.23 12.75
C SER A 722 -51.07 18.34 11.83
N GLU A 723 -51.75 17.23 11.55
CA GLU A 723 -53.02 17.23 10.84
C GLU A 723 -54.23 17.14 11.78
N LYS A 724 -55.25 17.94 11.47
CA LYS A 724 -56.62 17.98 12.00
C LYS A 724 -57.48 18.67 10.93
N ASP A 725 -58.74 18.33 10.67
CA ASP A 725 -59.60 17.26 11.19
C ASP A 725 -60.72 17.00 10.15
N ASN A 726 -61.64 16.07 10.43
CA ASN A 726 -62.81 15.66 9.59
C ASN A 726 -62.49 14.69 8.41
N GLY A 727 -63.07 13.48 8.29
CA GLY A 727 -63.78 12.66 9.28
C GLY A 727 -65.21 12.24 8.91
N THR A 728 -65.50 10.93 8.94
CA THR A 728 -66.80 10.29 9.28
C THR A 728 -66.61 8.79 9.46
N GLY A 729 -67.14 8.18 10.53
CA GLY A 729 -67.02 6.73 10.78
C GLY A 729 -67.41 6.32 12.21
N ILE A 730 -68.71 6.20 12.49
CA ILE A 730 -69.25 6.13 13.87
C ILE A 730 -69.53 4.70 14.34
N ARG A 731 -68.94 4.32 15.49
CA ARG A 731 -69.46 3.47 16.59
C ARG A 731 -68.38 3.41 17.70
N THR A 732 -68.51 4.00 18.89
CA THR A 732 -69.49 3.77 19.99
C THR A 732 -69.47 2.28 20.42
N VAL A 733 -69.11 1.89 21.66
CA VAL A 733 -69.93 1.98 22.91
C VAL A 733 -69.09 1.58 24.16
N LEU A 734 -69.01 2.45 25.19
CA LEU A 734 -68.81 2.20 26.67
C LEU A 734 -67.48 1.49 27.16
N GLN A 735 -66.95 1.66 28.41
CA GLN A 735 -67.29 2.53 29.57
C GLN A 735 -66.13 2.73 30.60
N ILE A 736 -66.08 3.93 31.24
CA ILE A 736 -65.83 4.27 32.69
C ILE A 736 -64.70 3.53 33.47
N SER A 737 -63.67 4.15 34.09
CA SER A 737 -63.56 5.25 35.12
C SER A 737 -63.96 4.80 36.56
N ASP A 738 -63.43 5.27 37.71
CA ASP A 738 -62.48 6.34 38.11
C ASP A 738 -61.82 5.98 39.49
N LYS A 739 -60.99 6.89 40.06
CA LYS A 739 -60.64 7.09 41.50
C LYS A 739 -59.40 6.36 42.08
N ASP A 740 -58.59 6.93 43.00
CA ASP A 740 -58.63 8.26 43.68
C ASP A 740 -57.22 8.83 44.05
N TYR A 741 -57.09 10.18 43.99
CA TYR A 741 -56.31 11.13 44.83
C TYR A 741 -54.86 10.90 45.38
N GLN A 742 -53.94 11.81 44.98
CA GLN A 742 -53.04 12.68 45.81
C GLN A 742 -51.99 12.06 46.82
N ILE A 743 -50.81 12.62 47.18
CA ILE A 743 -50.02 13.85 46.83
C ILE A 743 -48.53 13.75 47.34
N LEU A 744 -47.63 14.65 46.86
CA LEU A 744 -46.29 15.07 47.41
C LEU A 744 -45.00 14.18 47.27
N ASN A 745 -43.96 14.83 46.69
CA ASN A 745 -42.49 14.80 46.92
C ASN A 745 -41.70 13.56 47.42
N GLY A 746 -40.54 13.31 46.79
CA GLY A 746 -39.38 12.65 47.45
C GLY A 746 -38.33 12.08 46.47
N ASP A 747 -37.05 12.42 46.66
CA ASP A 747 -35.90 12.13 45.79
C ASP A 747 -35.75 10.73 45.13
N ARG A 748 -35.33 10.79 43.86
CA ARG A 748 -34.39 9.91 43.14
C ARG A 748 -33.93 8.62 43.85
N HIS A 749 -34.42 7.46 43.37
CA HIS A 749 -33.63 6.30 42.92
C HIS A 749 -34.56 5.28 42.22
N HIS A 750 -34.13 4.67 41.10
CA HIS A 750 -34.92 3.63 40.41
C HIS A 750 -34.10 2.35 40.14
N PRO A 751 -34.34 1.28 40.92
CA PRO A 751 -33.93 -0.09 40.57
C PRO A 751 -35.06 -0.85 39.82
N LYS A 752 -34.79 -2.12 39.49
CA LYS A 752 -35.61 -3.06 38.70
C LYS A 752 -36.85 -3.58 39.45
N VAL A 753 -37.87 -4.04 38.68
CA VAL A 753 -38.68 -5.29 38.81
C VAL A 753 -39.69 -5.29 37.64
N GLU A 754 -39.74 -6.31 36.77
CA GLU A 754 -40.62 -7.53 36.80
C GLU A 754 -42.15 -7.21 36.78
N VAL A 755 -43.05 -7.97 36.13
CA VAL A 755 -43.44 -9.38 36.42
C VAL A 755 -44.12 -10.08 35.21
N ARG A 756 -43.98 -11.42 35.18
CA ARG A 756 -44.75 -12.52 34.50
C ARG A 756 -46.22 -12.25 34.08
N ARG A 757 -46.80 -12.81 32.99
CA ARG A 757 -46.76 -14.16 32.31
C ARG A 757 -47.80 -15.18 32.83
N ARG A 758 -48.79 -15.57 31.99
CA ARG A 758 -49.47 -16.89 31.83
C ARG A 758 -50.69 -16.74 30.88
N SER A 759 -51.20 -17.79 30.22
CA SER A 759 -51.27 -19.21 30.60
C SER A 759 -50.54 -20.24 29.68
N ILE A 760 -51.31 -21.08 28.98
CA ILE A 760 -51.14 -22.51 28.59
C ILE A 760 -52.15 -22.76 27.43
N THR A 761 -52.06 -23.70 26.46
CA THR A 761 -51.43 -25.04 26.28
C THR A 761 -50.84 -25.16 24.85
N GLY A 762 -49.97 -26.10 24.46
CA GLY A 762 -49.37 -27.30 25.06
C GLY A 762 -49.15 -28.36 23.95
N SER A 763 -48.19 -29.27 23.97
CA SER A 763 -47.02 -29.54 24.85
C SER A 763 -45.88 -30.10 23.94
N ASP A 764 -44.93 -31.03 24.18
CA ASP A 764 -44.35 -31.90 25.25
C ASP A 764 -43.05 -32.48 24.59
N LEU A 765 -41.89 -32.85 25.18
CA LEU A 765 -41.20 -32.83 26.50
C LEU A 765 -39.71 -32.39 26.21
N LEU A 766 -38.72 -32.19 27.10
CA LEU A 766 -38.35 -32.66 28.45
C LEU A 766 -37.79 -34.11 28.51
N ASP A 767 -36.91 -34.51 29.45
CA ASP A 767 -36.51 -33.85 30.71
C ASP A 767 -35.04 -34.13 31.13
N GLU A 768 -34.54 -33.43 32.17
CA GLU A 768 -33.25 -33.69 32.86
C GLU A 768 -33.45 -34.25 34.29
N SER A 769 -32.73 -35.32 34.66
CA SER A 769 -32.32 -35.63 36.05
C SER A 769 -31.16 -36.64 36.03
N MET A 770 -30.09 -36.60 36.85
CA MET A 770 -29.81 -36.20 38.24
C MET A 770 -29.79 -37.40 39.23
N VAL A 771 -28.94 -37.28 40.26
CA VAL A 771 -28.72 -38.17 41.43
C VAL A 771 -27.55 -39.16 41.30
N VAL A 772 -26.76 -39.22 42.38
CA VAL A 772 -25.53 -40.00 42.58
C VAL A 772 -25.82 -41.30 43.31
N ASN A 773 -25.02 -42.34 43.08
CA ASN A 773 -24.68 -43.32 44.12
C ASN A 773 -23.24 -43.83 43.96
N CYS A 774 -22.61 -44.17 45.07
CA CYS A 774 -21.16 -44.37 45.18
C CYS A 774 -20.72 -45.84 45.05
N GLU A 775 -19.42 -46.03 44.77
CA GLU A 775 -18.53 -47.14 45.21
C GLU A 775 -19.02 -48.60 44.98
N SER A 776 -18.21 -49.50 44.41
CA SER A 776 -16.88 -49.87 44.90
C SER A 776 -16.13 -50.77 43.90
N GLY A 777 -14.82 -50.93 44.06
CA GLY A 777 -14.15 -52.21 43.75
C GLY A 777 -13.39 -52.33 42.43
N ASP A 778 -12.11 -51.95 42.49
CA ASP A 778 -10.96 -52.82 42.15
C ASP A 778 -10.90 -53.64 40.84
N ASN A 779 -9.79 -53.37 40.14
CA ASN A 779 -8.82 -54.35 39.61
C ASN A 779 -8.98 -55.02 38.21
N ILE A 780 -7.98 -54.70 37.37
CA ILE A 780 -7.05 -55.66 36.73
C ILE A 780 -7.46 -56.34 35.39
N VAL A 781 -6.89 -55.77 34.31
CA VAL A 781 -6.05 -56.46 33.29
C VAL A 781 -6.70 -57.16 32.07
N LYS A 782 -5.98 -57.02 30.94
CA LYS A 782 -6.07 -57.68 29.61
C LYS A 782 -7.20 -57.22 28.66
N GLU A 783 -6.99 -56.97 27.36
CA GLU A 783 -6.13 -57.50 26.25
C GLU A 783 -6.99 -58.35 25.28
N GLU A 784 -6.60 -58.40 24.00
CA GLU A 784 -7.25 -59.12 22.88
C GLU A 784 -8.60 -58.55 22.36
N ASN A 785 -9.10 -58.92 21.17
CA ASN A 785 -8.52 -58.88 19.81
C ASN A 785 -9.63 -59.21 18.77
N LYS A 786 -9.57 -58.62 17.54
CA LYS A 786 -10.08 -59.23 16.26
C LYS A 786 -11.61 -59.53 16.11
N SER A 787 -12.20 -59.85 14.95
CA SER A 787 -11.88 -59.63 13.50
C SER A 787 -13.04 -60.07 12.54
N GLU A 788 -12.81 -59.93 11.21
CA GLU A 788 -13.42 -60.68 10.05
C GLU A 788 -14.82 -60.26 9.54
N LEU A 789 -15.21 -60.37 8.24
CA LEU A 789 -14.66 -60.95 6.98
C LEU A 789 -15.13 -60.03 5.78
N SER A 790 -15.02 -60.21 4.43
CA SER A 790 -14.57 -61.24 3.48
C SER A 790 -14.17 -60.64 2.07
N SER A 791 -13.13 -61.20 1.41
CA SER A 791 -13.10 -62.09 0.22
C SER A 791 -13.14 -61.45 -1.20
N THR A 792 -12.62 -62.17 -2.22
CA THR A 792 -11.99 -61.65 -3.48
C THR A 792 -11.83 -62.74 -4.60
N SER A 793 -11.62 -62.45 -5.91
CA SER A 793 -11.11 -63.43 -6.94
C SER A 793 -10.61 -62.94 -8.36
N LYS A 794 -9.28 -62.94 -8.60
CA LYS A 794 -8.43 -63.49 -9.72
C LYS A 794 -8.48 -63.01 -11.21
N LEU A 795 -7.46 -62.22 -11.62
CA LEU A 795 -6.35 -62.39 -12.65
C LEU A 795 -6.65 -62.99 -14.07
N ARG A 796 -6.16 -62.53 -15.26
CA ARG A 796 -4.83 -62.11 -15.85
C ARG A 796 -5.04 -61.21 -17.12
N SER A 797 -4.05 -60.67 -17.90
CA SER A 797 -2.75 -59.96 -17.70
C SER A 797 -1.99 -59.71 -19.06
N GLU A 798 -1.31 -58.55 -19.24
CA GLU A 798 -0.26 -58.23 -20.30
C GLU A 798 -0.69 -58.15 -21.80
N THR A 799 -0.11 -57.33 -22.72
CA THR A 799 0.92 -56.24 -22.73
C THR A 799 0.69 -55.21 -23.88
N ASN A 800 1.28 -54.00 -23.74
CA ASN A 800 1.60 -52.89 -24.70
C ASN A 800 1.06 -52.86 -26.16
N GLY A 801 0.70 -51.72 -26.76
CA GLY A 801 0.64 -50.31 -26.27
C GLY A 801 0.61 -49.27 -27.41
N GLY A 802 0.14 -48.02 -27.17
CA GLY A 802 0.14 -46.95 -28.20
C GLY A 802 -0.63 -45.66 -27.86
N PHE A 803 0.10 -44.61 -27.46
CA PHE A 803 -0.25 -43.17 -27.41
C PHE A 803 -1.70 -42.66 -27.61
N VAL A 804 -2.25 -41.99 -26.58
CA VAL A 804 -2.75 -40.60 -26.60
C VAL A 804 -2.98 -40.13 -25.15
N THR A 805 -2.66 -38.88 -24.81
CA THR A 805 -2.77 -38.33 -23.45
C THR A 805 -3.92 -37.32 -23.30
N LYS A 806 -5.04 -37.77 -22.75
CA LYS A 806 -6.10 -36.91 -22.21
C LYS A 806 -6.82 -37.65 -21.08
N LEU A 807 -7.10 -36.98 -19.96
CA LEU A 807 -7.63 -37.62 -18.75
C LEU A 807 -8.81 -36.79 -18.22
N GLU A 808 -10.01 -37.34 -18.36
CA GLU A 808 -11.22 -36.84 -17.70
C GLU A 808 -11.61 -37.77 -16.54
N LYS A 809 -12.55 -37.29 -15.71
CA LYS A 809 -13.09 -38.00 -14.54
C LYS A 809 -13.81 -39.29 -15.00
N GLY A 810 -13.84 -40.38 -14.25
CA GLY A 810 -13.25 -40.60 -12.91
C GLY A 810 -14.31 -41.01 -11.89
N GLU A 811 -14.65 -42.31 -11.84
CA GLU A 811 -15.42 -42.89 -10.73
C GLU A 811 -15.11 -44.39 -10.57
N SER A 812 -14.97 -44.83 -9.30
CA SER A 812 -15.05 -46.20 -8.76
C SER A 812 -14.48 -47.41 -9.53
N LEU A 813 -13.43 -48.06 -8.98
CA LEU A 813 -13.10 -49.47 -9.23
C LEU A 813 -12.49 -50.14 -7.97
N ASP A 814 -12.66 -51.47 -7.85
CA ASP A 814 -12.60 -52.19 -6.56
C ASP A 814 -11.21 -52.74 -6.17
N TRP A 815 -10.71 -52.29 -5.02
CA TRP A 815 -9.46 -52.75 -4.38
C TRP A 815 -9.40 -54.26 -4.09
N LYS A 816 -10.56 -54.93 -3.96
CA LYS A 816 -10.63 -56.36 -3.63
C LYS A 816 -9.97 -57.28 -4.66
N GLN A 817 -9.85 -56.86 -5.92
CA GLN A 817 -9.24 -57.72 -6.95
C GLN A 817 -7.71 -57.75 -6.84
N VAL A 818 -7.07 -56.58 -6.75
CA VAL A 818 -5.60 -56.37 -6.69
C VAL A 818 -4.93 -57.20 -5.57
N ILE A 819 -5.62 -57.39 -4.44
CA ILE A 819 -5.05 -58.03 -3.25
C ILE A 819 -4.86 -59.56 -3.41
N LYS A 820 -5.58 -60.25 -4.30
CA LYS A 820 -5.61 -61.73 -4.30
C LYS A 820 -4.51 -62.42 -5.13
N GLU A 821 -3.53 -61.66 -5.60
CA GLU A 821 -2.79 -62.05 -6.83
C GLU A 821 -1.27 -62.11 -6.68
N ASN A 822 -0.70 -61.59 -5.59
CA ASN A 822 0.72 -61.75 -5.25
C ASN A 822 0.91 -62.26 -3.81
N THR A 823 0.46 -63.48 -3.56
CA THR A 823 0.79 -64.25 -2.35
C THR A 823 1.73 -65.40 -2.68
N ASP A 824 3.04 -65.12 -2.73
CA ASP A 824 4.07 -66.07 -2.30
C ASP A 824 5.44 -65.39 -2.09
N PHE A 825 5.60 -64.74 -0.93
CA PHE A 825 6.89 -64.73 -0.24
C PHE A 825 6.67 -64.65 1.28
N SER A 826 7.20 -65.62 2.02
CA SER A 826 6.77 -65.87 3.40
C SER A 826 7.79 -65.44 4.46
N SER A 827 7.40 -64.42 5.23
CA SER A 827 7.89 -64.14 6.60
C SER A 827 9.36 -63.68 6.76
N LYS A 828 9.76 -62.88 7.75
CA LYS A 828 9.07 -62.35 8.95
C LYS A 828 9.29 -60.85 9.17
N GLU A 829 8.26 -60.20 9.73
CA GLU A 829 8.32 -59.14 10.75
C GLU A 829 9.11 -57.82 10.46
N LYS A 830 8.47 -56.93 9.69
CA LYS A 830 8.56 -55.47 9.94
C LYS A 830 7.46 -55.07 10.94
N SER A 831 7.75 -54.20 11.92
CA SER A 831 6.70 -53.45 12.62
C SER A 831 6.33 -52.19 11.82
N PRO A 832 5.16 -51.56 12.03
CA PRO A 832 4.82 -50.30 11.37
C PRO A 832 5.85 -49.20 11.63
N VAL A 833 6.38 -49.12 12.86
CA VAL A 833 7.47 -48.21 13.23
C VAL A 833 8.75 -48.54 12.47
N LYS A 834 9.08 -49.82 12.25
CA LYS A 834 10.26 -50.25 11.48
C LYS A 834 10.06 -50.15 9.95
N TYR A 835 8.82 -49.99 9.48
CA TYR A 835 8.50 -49.59 8.11
C TYR A 835 8.62 -48.06 7.95
N PHE A 836 8.09 -47.28 8.90
CA PHE A 836 8.18 -45.82 8.91
C PHE A 836 9.63 -45.33 9.08
N ILE A 837 10.39 -45.93 10.01
CA ILE A 837 11.85 -45.77 10.10
C ILE A 837 12.55 -46.37 8.88
N GLY A 838 11.96 -47.35 8.20
CA GLY A 838 12.39 -47.79 6.87
C GLY A 838 12.38 -46.63 5.90
N GLU A 839 11.21 -46.10 5.56
CA GLU A 839 11.03 -44.98 4.63
C GLU A 839 11.81 -43.71 5.00
N ILE A 840 11.99 -43.43 6.30
CA ILE A 840 12.79 -42.28 6.79
C ILE A 840 14.30 -42.48 6.56
N TYR A 841 14.83 -43.71 6.64
CA TYR A 841 16.26 -43.98 6.51
C TYR A 841 16.67 -44.53 5.13
N SER A 842 15.78 -45.23 4.40
CA SER A 842 15.94 -45.58 2.98
C SER A 842 15.30 -44.51 2.09
N GLY A 843 15.73 -43.27 2.27
CA GLY A 843 15.09 -42.11 1.67
C GLY A 843 15.16 -42.10 0.14
N ASN A 844 14.11 -41.56 -0.48
CA ASN A 844 14.17 -41.05 -1.85
C ASN A 844 15.08 -39.81 -1.84
N SER A 845 16.38 -40.02 -2.04
CA SER A 845 17.40 -39.06 -1.58
C SER A 845 17.50 -37.83 -2.49
N LEU A 846 17.78 -36.67 -1.88
CA LEU A 846 18.23 -35.47 -2.64
C LEU A 846 19.54 -35.72 -3.42
N GLN A 847 20.17 -36.88 -3.29
CA GLN A 847 21.41 -37.27 -3.98
C GLN A 847 21.17 -37.64 -5.45
N GLY A 848 19.93 -37.94 -5.84
CA GLY A 848 19.59 -38.34 -7.22
C GLY A 848 19.31 -37.20 -8.21
N THR A 849 19.09 -35.96 -7.75
CA THR A 849 18.54 -34.86 -8.58
C THR A 849 19.43 -33.63 -8.72
N THR A 850 20.63 -33.61 -8.14
CA THR A 850 21.58 -32.48 -8.25
C THR A 850 22.96 -32.95 -8.67
N THR A 851 23.61 -32.18 -9.56
CA THR A 851 25.00 -32.39 -9.97
C THR A 851 25.99 -32.37 -8.80
N LEU A 852 27.16 -32.97 -9.01
CA LEU A 852 28.18 -33.32 -8.00
C LEU A 852 28.79 -32.14 -7.19
N GLY A 853 28.33 -30.90 -7.38
CA GLY A 853 28.81 -29.73 -6.63
C GLY A 853 28.06 -29.46 -5.32
N ASN A 854 26.88 -30.05 -5.11
CA ASN A 854 25.90 -29.53 -4.15
C ASN A 854 25.84 -30.19 -2.76
N GLU A 855 26.88 -30.92 -2.36
CA GLU A 855 26.96 -31.49 -1.01
C GLU A 855 27.20 -30.40 0.05
N LYS A 856 28.02 -29.38 -0.25
CA LYS A 856 28.28 -28.24 0.66
C LYS A 856 27.05 -27.37 0.95
N GLU A 857 26.10 -27.25 0.02
CA GLU A 857 24.81 -26.59 0.32
C GLU A 857 23.95 -27.44 1.25
N ARG A 858 23.99 -28.76 1.09
CA ARG A 858 23.19 -29.71 1.87
C ARG A 858 23.68 -29.82 3.31
N GLU A 859 25.00 -29.88 3.49
CA GLU A 859 25.68 -29.78 4.77
C GLU A 859 25.36 -28.45 5.46
N ARG A 860 25.47 -27.32 4.74
CA ARG A 860 25.09 -25.99 5.24
C ARG A 860 23.62 -25.95 5.71
N VAL A 861 22.69 -26.54 4.94
CA VAL A 861 21.27 -26.62 5.30
C VAL A 861 21.06 -27.48 6.55
N TYR A 862 21.70 -28.64 6.65
CA TYR A 862 21.63 -29.49 7.84
C TYR A 862 22.18 -28.77 9.10
N ASP A 863 23.32 -28.10 8.95
CA ASP A 863 23.94 -27.33 10.02
C ASP A 863 23.10 -26.13 10.47
N THR A 864 22.43 -25.44 9.54
CA THR A 864 21.56 -24.29 9.85
C THR A 864 20.21 -24.70 10.43
N ILE A 865 19.70 -25.90 10.12
CA ILE A 865 18.41 -26.40 10.62
C ILE A 865 18.54 -27.20 11.92
N PHE A 866 19.65 -27.94 12.14
CA PHE A 866 19.78 -28.86 13.28
C PHE A 866 20.92 -28.52 14.25
N ARG A 867 22.12 -28.15 13.77
CA ARG A 867 23.24 -27.79 14.68
C ARG A 867 23.08 -26.39 15.28
N LEU A 868 22.57 -25.44 14.49
CA LEU A 868 22.45 -24.04 14.87
C LEU A 868 21.45 -23.77 16.01
N PRO A 869 20.22 -24.32 16.01
CA PRO A 869 19.28 -24.13 17.13
C PRO A 869 19.88 -24.51 18.48
N TRP A 870 20.53 -25.68 18.55
CA TRP A 870 21.19 -26.17 19.77
C TRP A 870 22.31 -25.24 20.25
N ARG A 871 23.09 -24.66 19.33
CA ARG A 871 24.15 -23.70 19.67
C ARG A 871 23.61 -22.33 20.07
N CYS A 872 22.45 -21.93 19.56
CA CYS A 872 21.76 -20.69 19.92
C CYS A 872 21.14 -20.79 21.32
N GLU A 873 20.40 -21.87 21.59
CA GLU A 873 19.83 -22.15 22.92
C GLU A 873 20.91 -22.21 24.00
N LEU A 874 22.04 -22.90 23.74
CA LEU A 874 23.12 -23.05 24.72
C LEU A 874 23.75 -21.70 25.13
N ILE A 875 23.87 -20.73 24.21
CA ILE A 875 24.39 -19.40 24.56
C ILE A 875 23.32 -18.54 25.24
N ILE A 876 22.06 -18.63 24.83
CA ILE A 876 20.94 -17.92 25.45
C ILE A 876 20.73 -18.38 26.90
N ASP A 877 20.75 -19.69 27.17
CA ASP A 877 20.65 -20.25 28.53
C ASP A 877 21.85 -19.82 29.41
N VAL A 878 23.08 -19.83 28.88
CA VAL A 878 24.26 -19.34 29.65
C VAL A 878 24.16 -17.83 29.90
N GLY A 879 23.69 -17.05 28.93
CA GLY A 879 23.41 -15.61 29.07
C GLY A 879 22.36 -15.32 30.14
N TYR A 880 21.27 -16.10 30.16
CA TYR A 880 20.25 -16.05 31.21
C TYR A 880 20.85 -16.29 32.61
N PHE A 881 21.73 -17.28 32.77
CA PHE A 881 22.39 -17.52 34.06
C PHE A 881 23.38 -16.41 34.45
N VAL A 882 24.06 -15.76 33.50
CA VAL A 882 24.89 -14.57 33.76
C VAL A 882 24.03 -13.37 34.20
N CYS A 883 22.84 -13.20 33.61
CA CYS A 883 21.86 -12.21 34.06
C CYS A 883 21.38 -12.53 35.50
N LEU A 884 21.13 -13.80 35.81
CA LEU A 884 20.73 -14.25 37.14
C LEU A 884 21.82 -14.05 38.21
N ASP A 885 23.10 -14.34 37.94
CA ASP A 885 24.19 -14.08 38.90
C ASP A 885 24.35 -12.58 39.17
N SER A 886 24.15 -11.75 38.13
CA SER A 886 24.18 -10.29 38.22
C SER A 886 23.01 -9.74 39.05
N PHE A 887 21.80 -10.25 38.82
CA PHE A 887 20.60 -9.93 39.57
C PHE A 887 20.70 -10.34 41.05
N LEU A 888 21.14 -11.58 41.32
CA LEU A 888 21.37 -12.05 42.69
C LEU A 888 22.49 -11.27 43.39
N SER A 889 23.50 -10.81 42.66
CA SER A 889 24.56 -9.94 43.19
C SER A 889 24.02 -8.56 43.59
N LEU A 890 23.06 -8.00 42.85
CA LEU A 890 22.36 -6.76 43.23
C LEU A 890 21.56 -6.95 44.53
N LEU A 891 20.88 -8.08 44.71
CA LEU A 891 20.06 -8.34 45.91
C LEU A 891 20.86 -8.79 47.15
N THR A 892 22.09 -9.30 46.98
CA THR A 892 22.90 -9.85 48.09
C THR A 892 24.19 -9.10 48.33
N ILE A 893 25.06 -8.96 47.32
CA ILE A 893 26.40 -8.41 47.48
C ILE A 893 26.35 -6.88 47.66
N MET A 894 25.55 -6.16 46.87
CA MET A 894 25.48 -4.69 46.99
C MET A 894 25.00 -4.23 48.39
N PRO A 895 23.90 -4.73 48.97
CA PRO A 895 23.51 -4.40 50.34
C PRO A 895 24.59 -4.72 51.37
N ALA A 896 25.27 -5.87 51.24
CA ALA A 896 26.37 -6.24 52.12
C ALA A 896 27.56 -5.28 52.03
N ARG A 897 27.94 -4.84 50.82
CA ARG A 897 28.99 -3.81 50.62
C ARG A 897 28.59 -2.48 51.25
N ILE A 898 27.38 -2.02 51.00
CA ILE A 898 26.84 -0.76 51.57
C ILE A 898 26.83 -0.80 53.10
N LEU A 899 26.38 -1.92 53.69
CA LEU A 899 26.41 -2.12 55.15
C LEU A 899 27.84 -2.13 55.70
N MET A 900 28.79 -2.80 55.04
CA MET A 900 30.20 -2.81 55.47
C MET A 900 30.86 -1.42 55.36
N THR A 901 30.66 -0.68 54.27
CA THR A 901 31.19 0.69 54.13
C THR A 901 30.55 1.65 55.14
N SER A 902 29.24 1.52 55.39
CA SER A 902 28.54 2.31 56.42
C SER A 902 29.03 1.99 57.83
N TRP A 903 29.20 0.71 58.16
CA TRP A 903 29.74 0.25 59.46
C TRP A 903 31.19 0.70 59.67
N LYS A 904 32.02 0.67 58.62
CA LYS A 904 33.38 1.20 58.62
C LYS A 904 33.38 2.71 58.92
N PHE A 905 32.53 3.47 58.23
CA PHE A 905 32.38 4.92 58.44
C PHE A 905 31.96 5.29 59.87
N ILE A 906 30.96 4.58 60.42
CA ILE A 906 30.48 4.79 61.81
C ILE A 906 31.60 4.55 62.83
N ASN A 907 32.43 3.51 62.62
CA ASN A 907 33.49 3.15 63.56
C ASN A 907 34.77 4.00 63.42
N THR A 908 35.17 4.43 62.22
CA THR A 908 36.37 5.26 62.04
C THR A 908 36.14 6.75 62.25
N ARG A 909 34.89 7.23 62.10
CA ARG A 909 34.50 8.66 62.20
C ARG A 909 35.33 9.61 61.32
N GLN A 910 35.93 9.12 60.24
CA GLN A 910 36.71 9.92 59.29
C GLN A 910 36.11 9.83 57.89
N PHE A 911 35.89 10.99 57.28
CA PHE A 911 35.36 11.13 55.92
C PHE A 911 36.48 10.84 54.89
N GLN A 912 36.71 9.56 54.58
CA GLN A 912 37.47 9.18 53.39
C GLN A 912 36.62 9.37 52.12
N ARG A 913 37.26 9.73 51.02
CA ARG A 913 36.61 9.89 49.71
C ARG A 913 36.19 8.51 49.20
N LEU A 914 34.89 8.29 49.04
CA LEU A 914 34.31 7.06 48.48
C LEU A 914 34.94 6.71 47.12
N SER A 915 35.17 5.43 46.88
CA SER A 915 35.59 4.94 45.56
C SER A 915 34.42 5.02 44.56
N ALA A 916 34.72 5.01 43.25
CA ALA A 916 33.70 5.03 42.21
C ALA A 916 32.74 3.83 42.29
N ALA A 917 33.22 2.66 42.74
CA ALA A 917 32.39 1.47 42.95
C ALA A 917 31.43 1.65 44.13
N GLU A 918 31.88 2.19 45.26
CA GLU A 918 31.01 2.48 46.41
C GLU A 918 29.99 3.58 46.08
N LEU A 919 30.40 4.62 45.34
CA LEU A 919 29.49 5.66 44.87
C LEU A 919 28.38 5.07 43.97
N SER A 920 28.76 4.15 43.07
CA SER A 920 27.81 3.42 42.20
C SER A 920 26.83 2.59 43.02
N ASP A 921 27.30 1.83 44.01
CA ASP A 921 26.44 1.04 44.91
C ASP A 921 25.41 1.93 45.64
N PHE A 922 25.84 3.07 46.19
CA PHE A 922 24.93 4.02 46.83
C PHE A 922 23.93 4.65 45.84
N SER A 923 24.36 4.98 44.62
CA SER A 923 23.46 5.47 43.56
C SER A 923 22.42 4.43 43.14
N CYS A 924 22.84 3.17 42.93
CA CYS A 924 21.94 2.06 42.64
C CYS A 924 20.92 1.82 43.75
N LEU A 925 21.32 1.92 45.03
CA LEU A 925 20.38 1.82 46.16
C LEU A 925 19.35 2.97 46.17
N ILE A 926 19.76 4.20 45.86
CA ILE A 926 18.83 5.35 45.76
C ILE A 926 17.83 5.13 44.61
N VAL A 927 18.30 4.76 43.42
CA VAL A 927 17.43 4.48 42.26
C VAL A 927 16.45 3.35 42.56
N LEU A 928 16.91 2.25 43.17
CA LEU A 928 16.06 1.13 43.56
C LEU A 928 15.02 1.51 44.63
N ALA A 929 15.40 2.33 45.63
CA ALA A 929 14.47 2.82 46.65
C ALA A 929 13.40 3.75 46.07
N CYS A 930 13.78 4.66 45.16
CA CYS A 930 12.85 5.51 44.42
C CYS A 930 11.90 4.67 43.54
N GLY A 931 12.44 3.72 42.76
CA GLY A 931 11.65 2.82 41.93
C GLY A 931 10.63 2.02 42.72
N VAL A 932 11.05 1.35 43.81
CA VAL A 932 10.13 0.60 44.69
C VAL A 932 9.06 1.51 45.29
N THR A 933 9.39 2.75 45.67
CA THR A 933 8.43 3.71 46.24
C THR A 933 7.39 4.15 45.20
N LEU A 934 7.83 4.49 43.98
CA LEU A 934 6.93 4.86 42.87
C LEU A 934 6.02 3.70 42.48
N LEU A 935 6.58 2.48 42.35
CA LEU A 935 5.78 1.28 42.12
C LEU A 935 4.74 1.09 43.21
N GLN A 936 5.10 1.19 44.50
CA GLN A 936 4.17 1.01 45.62
C GLN A 936 3.01 2.02 45.63
N GLN A 937 3.15 3.19 45.00
CA GLN A 937 2.09 4.18 44.86
C GLN A 937 1.13 3.91 43.68
N ALA A 938 1.52 3.07 42.71
CA ALA A 938 0.68 2.74 41.56
C ALA A 938 -0.35 1.65 41.90
N ASP A 939 -1.64 2.01 41.88
CA ASP A 939 -2.78 1.10 42.08
C ASP A 939 -2.99 0.19 40.86
N ILE A 940 -2.68 -1.09 41.02
CA ILE A 940 -2.85 -2.11 39.97
C ILE A 940 -4.34 -2.44 39.74
N SER A 941 -5.18 -2.38 40.77
CA SER A 941 -6.60 -2.70 40.68
C SER A 941 -7.34 -1.67 39.82
N LEU A 942 -6.99 -0.39 39.95
CA LEU A 942 -7.52 0.68 39.10
C LEU A 942 -7.18 0.45 37.63
N ILE A 943 -5.90 0.18 37.33
CA ILE A 943 -5.41 -0.08 35.96
C ILE A 943 -6.07 -1.34 35.37
N TYR A 944 -6.15 -2.42 36.16
CA TYR A 944 -6.81 -3.66 35.76
C TYR A 944 -8.30 -3.46 35.44
N HIS A 945 -9.03 -2.67 36.24
CA HIS A 945 -10.43 -2.35 35.96
C HIS A 945 -10.60 -1.46 34.71
N MET A 946 -9.67 -0.54 34.43
CA MET A 946 -9.67 0.24 33.19
C MET A 946 -9.47 -0.65 31.95
N ILE A 947 -8.52 -1.61 32.01
CA ILE A 947 -8.24 -2.55 30.90
C ILE A 947 -9.41 -3.54 30.71
N ARG A 948 -9.90 -4.14 31.79
CA ARG A 948 -11.00 -5.13 31.76
C ARG A 948 -12.35 -4.55 31.29
N GLY A 949 -12.49 -3.22 31.28
CA GLY A 949 -13.71 -2.52 30.89
C GLY A 949 -13.96 -2.38 29.38
N GLN A 950 -13.00 -2.72 28.49
CA GLN A 950 -13.15 -2.48 27.05
C GLN A 950 -12.81 -3.71 26.18
N GLY A 951 -13.55 -3.86 25.07
CA GLY A 951 -13.54 -5.08 24.24
C GLY A 951 -12.27 -5.33 23.43
N THR A 952 -12.10 -6.58 22.98
CA THR A 952 -10.84 -7.17 22.45
C THR A 952 -10.13 -6.34 21.38
N ILE A 953 -10.87 -5.67 20.49
CA ILE A 953 -10.29 -4.81 19.43
C ILE A 953 -9.51 -3.63 20.02
N LYS A 954 -9.99 -3.07 21.14
CA LYS A 954 -9.28 -2.00 21.84
C LYS A 954 -8.10 -2.51 22.66
N LEU A 955 -8.11 -3.75 23.13
CA LEU A 955 -6.95 -4.37 23.75
C LEU A 955 -5.78 -4.48 22.75
N TYR A 956 -6.06 -4.75 21.47
CA TYR A 956 -5.05 -4.72 20.40
C TYR A 956 -4.51 -3.29 20.13
N VAL A 957 -5.36 -2.26 20.18
CA VAL A 957 -4.91 -0.86 20.08
C VAL A 957 -4.06 -0.46 21.28
N VAL A 958 -4.48 -0.79 22.51
CA VAL A 958 -3.68 -0.57 23.72
C VAL A 958 -2.37 -1.35 23.66
N TYR A 959 -2.38 -2.59 23.15
CA TYR A 959 -1.16 -3.38 22.96
C TYR A 959 -0.19 -2.69 21.99
N ASN A 960 -0.66 -2.26 20.81
CA ASN A 960 0.18 -1.55 19.84
C ASN A 960 0.69 -0.20 20.40
N VAL A 961 -0.11 0.50 21.21
CA VAL A 961 0.34 1.71 21.93
C VAL A 961 1.41 1.37 22.97
N LEU A 962 1.30 0.24 23.67
CA LEU A 962 2.32 -0.24 24.61
C LEU A 962 3.59 -0.75 23.91
N GLU A 963 3.49 -1.32 22.71
CA GLU A 963 4.62 -1.72 21.86
C GLU A 963 5.35 -0.50 21.27
N ILE A 964 4.61 0.54 20.88
CA ILE A 964 5.15 1.84 20.47
C ILE A 964 5.79 2.56 21.67
N PHE A 965 5.17 2.49 22.85
CA PHE A 965 5.70 3.04 24.09
C PHE A 965 6.96 2.30 24.55
N ASP A 966 7.02 0.97 24.43
CA ASP A 966 8.23 0.17 24.64
C ASP A 966 9.36 0.63 23.70
N LYS A 967 9.10 0.71 22.39
CA LYS A 967 10.09 1.17 21.40
C LYS A 967 10.53 2.64 21.58
N LEU A 968 9.72 3.48 22.23
CA LEU A 968 10.11 4.82 22.68
C LEU A 968 10.98 4.75 23.96
N CYS A 969 10.52 3.99 24.96
CA CYS A 969 11.13 3.86 26.28
C CYS A 969 12.31 2.87 26.34
N GLN A 970 12.67 2.21 25.24
CA GLN A 970 14.00 1.60 25.06
C GLN A 970 15.13 2.66 25.09
N ASN A 971 14.80 3.95 24.97
CA ASN A 971 15.71 5.07 25.29
C ASN A 971 15.56 5.61 26.74
N PHE A 972 14.55 5.16 27.50
CA PHE A 972 14.20 5.61 28.85
C PHE A 972 13.79 4.42 29.74
N GLY A 973 14.78 3.63 30.16
CA GLY A 973 14.55 2.42 30.96
C GLY A 973 13.93 2.72 32.33
N GLY A 974 12.70 2.21 32.54
CA GLY A 974 11.96 2.35 33.80
C GLY A 974 10.61 1.64 33.78
N ASP A 975 9.60 2.30 33.22
CA ASP A 975 8.19 2.01 33.56
C ASP A 975 7.51 0.93 32.70
N VAL A 976 8.09 0.58 31.54
CA VAL A 976 7.52 -0.37 30.57
C VAL A 976 7.27 -1.75 31.19
N LEU A 977 8.22 -2.25 32.00
CA LEU A 977 8.18 -3.60 32.56
C LEU A 977 6.95 -3.84 33.44
N GLN A 978 6.47 -2.82 34.18
CA GLN A 978 5.25 -2.96 34.97
C GLN A 978 4.02 -3.08 34.07
N SER A 979 3.95 -2.30 32.99
CA SER A 979 2.81 -2.34 32.05
C SER A 979 2.76 -3.67 31.27
N GLN A 980 3.91 -4.17 30.83
CA GLN A 980 4.04 -5.50 30.23
C GLN A 980 3.61 -6.60 31.21
N ALA A 981 4.06 -6.56 32.47
CA ALA A 981 3.67 -7.53 33.49
C ALA A 981 2.15 -7.51 33.80
N ILE A 982 1.52 -6.31 33.89
CA ILE A 982 0.07 -6.18 34.09
C ILE A 982 -0.71 -6.71 32.87
N THR A 983 -0.22 -6.43 31.66
CA THR A 983 -0.83 -6.92 30.41
C THR A 983 -0.74 -8.44 30.33
N LEU A 984 0.44 -9.02 30.59
CA LEU A 984 0.66 -10.46 30.60
C LEU A 984 -0.18 -11.15 31.69
N SER A 985 -0.25 -10.59 32.91
CA SER A 985 -1.13 -11.06 33.98
C SER A 985 -2.59 -11.10 33.54
N THR A 986 -3.08 -9.99 32.96
CA THR A 986 -4.45 -9.87 32.47
C THR A 986 -4.75 -10.89 31.37
N CYS A 987 -3.81 -11.14 30.45
CA CYS A 987 -3.94 -12.14 29.39
C CYS A 987 -3.92 -13.58 29.93
N ILE A 988 -3.02 -13.92 30.88
CA ILE A 988 -2.92 -15.24 31.51
C ILE A 988 -4.17 -15.59 32.33
N VAL A 989 -4.76 -14.59 32.99
CA VAL A 989 -6.01 -14.73 33.79
C VAL A 989 -7.26 -14.68 32.92
N SER A 990 -7.19 -14.18 31.68
CA SER A 990 -8.33 -14.17 30.76
C SER A 990 -8.60 -15.57 30.18
N HIS A 991 -9.81 -16.11 30.37
CA HIS A 991 -10.25 -17.41 29.82
C HIS A 991 -10.47 -17.42 28.29
N ASN A 992 -9.99 -16.42 27.56
CA ASN A 992 -10.18 -16.25 26.11
C ASN A 992 -8.84 -16.33 25.37
N ASN A 993 -8.89 -16.52 24.04
CA ASN A 993 -7.72 -16.66 23.15
C ASN A 993 -6.79 -15.43 23.06
N ALA A 994 -6.90 -14.44 23.96
CA ALA A 994 -6.11 -13.22 23.97
C ALA A 994 -4.61 -13.48 24.17
N LEU A 995 -4.24 -14.44 25.03
CA LEU A 995 -2.84 -14.83 25.23
C LEU A 995 -2.21 -15.38 23.94
N LEU A 996 -2.95 -16.24 23.21
CA LEU A 996 -2.49 -16.80 21.93
C LEU A 996 -2.41 -15.71 20.84
N ALA A 997 -3.37 -14.78 20.80
CA ALA A 997 -3.34 -13.66 19.86
C ALA A 997 -2.17 -12.70 20.10
N LEU A 998 -1.84 -12.42 21.37
CA LEU A 998 -0.69 -11.58 21.75
C LEU A 998 0.63 -12.28 21.38
N LEU A 999 0.80 -13.55 21.75
CA LEU A 999 1.98 -14.34 21.33
C LEU A 999 2.12 -14.35 19.81
N VAL A 1000 1.08 -14.71 19.06
CA VAL A 1000 1.15 -14.72 17.58
C VAL A 1000 1.48 -13.34 17.00
N SER A 1001 0.96 -12.25 17.58
CA SER A 1001 1.26 -10.88 17.13
C SER A 1001 2.73 -10.51 17.33
N ASN A 1002 3.27 -10.72 18.54
CA ASN A 1002 4.65 -10.38 18.90
C ASN A 1002 5.64 -11.18 18.05
N ASN A 1003 5.48 -12.50 18.09
CA ASN A 1003 6.34 -13.47 17.43
C ASN A 1003 6.37 -13.24 15.91
N PHE A 1004 5.24 -12.84 15.31
CA PHE A 1004 5.19 -12.46 13.89
C PHE A 1004 5.82 -11.09 13.61
N ALA A 1005 5.58 -10.08 14.47
CA ALA A 1005 6.17 -8.75 14.31
C ALA A 1005 7.70 -8.79 14.41
N GLU A 1006 8.23 -9.56 15.36
CA GLU A 1006 9.65 -9.76 15.60
C GLU A 1006 10.33 -10.46 14.41
N ILE A 1007 9.82 -11.65 14.01
CA ILE A 1007 10.28 -12.40 12.82
C ILE A 1007 10.26 -11.49 11.58
N LYS A 1008 9.14 -10.79 11.32
CA LYS A 1008 9.01 -9.85 10.19
C LYS A 1008 10.02 -8.71 10.27
N SER A 1009 10.28 -8.17 11.46
CA SER A 1009 11.19 -7.05 11.65
C SER A 1009 12.65 -7.42 11.42
N ASN A 1010 13.05 -8.67 11.67
CA ASN A 1010 14.46 -9.07 11.68
C ASN A 1010 14.86 -9.99 10.52
N VAL A 1011 14.06 -11.00 10.15
CA VAL A 1011 14.46 -12.02 9.14
C VAL A 1011 14.86 -11.44 7.77
N PHE A 1012 14.29 -10.30 7.38
CA PHE A 1012 14.57 -9.64 6.08
C PHE A 1012 15.71 -8.61 6.12
N LYS A 1013 16.36 -8.38 7.27
CA LYS A 1013 17.50 -7.45 7.39
C LYS A 1013 18.84 -8.16 7.14
N ARG A 1014 19.80 -7.41 6.59
CA ARG A 1014 21.21 -7.83 6.58
C ARG A 1014 21.87 -7.53 7.92
N PHE A 1015 22.59 -8.52 8.47
CA PHE A 1015 23.31 -8.40 9.73
C PHE A 1015 24.80 -8.75 9.55
N SER A 1016 25.68 -8.00 10.23
CA SER A 1016 27.07 -8.41 10.46
C SER A 1016 27.16 -9.43 11.60
N LYS A 1017 28.29 -10.13 11.70
CA LYS A 1017 28.58 -11.06 12.80
C LYS A 1017 28.45 -10.38 14.18
N ASP A 1018 28.99 -9.18 14.34
CA ASP A 1018 28.93 -8.41 15.60
C ASP A 1018 27.49 -7.96 15.96
N ASN A 1019 26.64 -7.66 14.97
CA ASN A 1019 25.25 -7.33 15.23
C ASN A 1019 24.47 -8.56 15.72
N VAL A 1020 24.74 -9.76 15.17
CA VAL A 1020 24.14 -11.01 15.65
C VAL A 1020 24.64 -11.39 17.04
N HIS A 1021 25.93 -11.19 17.34
CA HIS A 1021 26.49 -11.36 18.69
C HIS A 1021 25.73 -10.52 19.71
N SER A 1022 25.50 -9.24 19.37
CA SER A 1022 24.77 -8.29 20.21
C SER A 1022 23.31 -8.69 20.39
N MET A 1023 22.65 -9.15 19.32
CA MET A 1023 21.26 -9.61 19.32
C MET A 1023 21.06 -10.78 20.29
N VAL A 1024 21.87 -11.85 20.18
CA VAL A 1024 21.83 -13.02 21.08
C VAL A 1024 21.94 -12.64 22.57
N TYR A 1025 22.70 -11.58 22.89
CA TYR A 1025 22.80 -11.05 24.24
C TYR A 1025 21.57 -10.25 24.70
N PHE A 1026 20.81 -9.62 23.79
CA PHE A 1026 19.49 -9.05 24.10
C PHE A 1026 18.44 -10.15 24.28
N ASP A 1027 18.41 -11.17 23.41
CA ASP A 1027 17.51 -12.32 23.52
C ASP A 1027 17.71 -13.06 24.88
N SER A 1028 18.97 -13.16 25.33
CA SER A 1028 19.33 -13.66 26.67
C SER A 1028 18.76 -12.84 27.83
N ILE A 1029 18.60 -11.53 27.65
CA ILE A 1029 18.05 -10.60 28.66
C ILE A 1029 16.52 -10.63 28.62
N GLU A 1030 15.92 -10.73 27.43
CA GLU A 1030 14.47 -10.84 27.21
C GLU A 1030 13.92 -12.11 27.88
N ARG A 1031 14.57 -13.26 27.68
CA ARG A 1031 14.21 -14.53 28.34
C ARG A 1031 14.37 -14.47 29.87
N PHE A 1032 15.29 -13.64 30.39
CA PHE A 1032 15.36 -13.34 31.83
C PHE A 1032 14.20 -12.46 32.30
N HIS A 1033 13.81 -11.43 31.54
CA HIS A 1033 12.66 -10.57 31.84
C HIS A 1033 11.35 -11.36 31.83
N ILE A 1034 11.10 -12.20 30.81
CA ILE A 1034 9.94 -13.08 30.72
C ILE A 1034 9.86 -14.02 31.93
N SER A 1035 10.98 -14.61 32.34
CA SER A 1035 11.05 -15.45 33.53
C SER A 1035 10.72 -14.69 34.82
N ALA A 1036 11.18 -13.44 34.96
CA ALA A 1036 10.83 -12.57 36.08
C ALA A 1036 9.36 -12.15 36.07
N PHE A 1037 8.74 -11.94 34.89
CA PHE A 1037 7.31 -11.66 34.76
C PHE A 1037 6.45 -12.88 35.12
N ILE A 1038 6.82 -14.09 34.66
CA ILE A 1038 6.11 -15.32 35.03
C ILE A 1038 6.17 -15.53 36.55
N LEU A 1039 7.31 -15.24 37.20
CA LEU A 1039 7.45 -15.28 38.65
C LEU A 1039 6.59 -14.21 39.37
N PHE A 1040 6.48 -12.99 38.81
CA PHE A 1040 5.59 -11.94 39.30
C PHE A 1040 4.12 -12.40 39.28
N VAL A 1041 3.64 -12.90 38.14
CA VAL A 1041 2.25 -13.33 37.97
C VAL A 1041 1.92 -14.55 38.83
N LEU A 1042 2.85 -15.49 38.98
CA LEU A 1042 2.73 -16.62 39.91
C LEU A 1042 2.51 -16.13 41.35
N ALA A 1043 3.35 -15.21 41.82
CA ALA A 1043 3.33 -14.73 43.20
C ALA A 1043 2.13 -13.83 43.51
N GLN A 1044 1.62 -13.06 42.53
CA GLN A 1044 0.37 -12.31 42.68
C GLN A 1044 -0.84 -13.26 42.78
N ASN A 1045 -0.94 -14.24 41.88
CA ASN A 1045 -2.01 -15.25 41.94
C ASN A 1045 -1.98 -16.06 43.25
N LEU A 1046 -0.80 -16.33 43.81
CA LEU A 1046 -0.62 -16.99 45.12
C LEU A 1046 -1.22 -16.20 46.31
N LEU A 1047 -1.38 -14.87 46.17
CA LEU A 1047 -1.96 -14.00 47.19
C LEU A 1047 -3.46 -13.75 46.98
N GLU A 1048 -3.95 -13.80 45.75
CA GLU A 1048 -5.30 -13.33 45.38
C GLU A 1048 -6.31 -14.45 45.06
N ALA A 1049 -5.87 -15.67 44.72
CA ALA A 1049 -6.75 -16.66 44.09
C ALA A 1049 -7.10 -17.88 44.95
N GLU A 1050 -8.38 -17.97 45.35
CA GLU A 1050 -9.00 -19.18 45.91
C GLU A 1050 -9.42 -20.15 44.79
N GLY A 1051 -8.91 -21.40 44.79
CA GLY A 1051 -9.35 -22.47 43.89
C GLY A 1051 -8.25 -23.13 43.06
N ALA A 1052 -8.65 -23.92 42.05
CA ALA A 1052 -7.74 -24.79 41.28
C ALA A 1052 -7.09 -24.09 40.06
N TRP A 1053 -6.51 -22.91 40.25
CA TRP A 1053 -5.94 -22.08 39.17
C TRP A 1053 -4.54 -22.51 38.71
N PHE A 1054 -3.74 -23.13 39.59
CA PHE A 1054 -2.30 -23.36 39.39
C PHE A 1054 -1.96 -24.21 38.15
N GLY A 1055 -2.79 -25.21 37.81
CA GLY A 1055 -2.58 -26.06 36.63
C GLY A 1055 -2.73 -25.29 35.31
N SER A 1056 -3.75 -24.43 35.21
CA SER A 1056 -3.96 -23.56 34.04
C SER A 1056 -2.87 -22.48 33.94
N PHE A 1057 -2.46 -21.91 35.08
CA PHE A 1057 -1.31 -20.98 35.11
C PHE A 1057 -0.03 -21.65 34.57
N LEU A 1058 0.30 -22.85 35.06
CA LEU A 1058 1.50 -23.57 34.64
C LEU A 1058 1.47 -23.91 33.14
N SER A 1059 0.31 -24.31 32.60
CA SER A 1059 0.17 -24.56 31.16
C SER A 1059 0.32 -23.29 30.31
N ASN A 1060 -0.22 -22.16 30.78
CA ASN A 1060 -0.11 -20.89 30.06
C ASN A 1060 1.32 -20.32 30.12
N ALA A 1061 1.99 -20.42 31.28
CA ALA A 1061 3.39 -20.00 31.44
C ALA A 1061 4.34 -20.85 30.58
N LEU A 1062 4.12 -22.17 30.51
CA LEU A 1062 4.88 -23.08 29.65
C LEU A 1062 4.67 -22.75 28.16
N LEU A 1063 3.43 -22.43 27.75
CA LEU A 1063 3.14 -22.02 26.37
C LEU A 1063 3.91 -20.76 25.97
N VAL A 1064 3.91 -19.72 26.81
CA VAL A 1064 4.68 -18.48 26.57
C VAL A 1064 6.16 -18.81 26.36
N TYR A 1065 6.79 -19.54 27.30
CA TYR A 1065 8.22 -19.84 27.26
C TYR A 1065 8.62 -20.74 26.07
N ILE A 1066 7.77 -21.70 25.68
CA ILE A 1066 8.01 -22.55 24.49
C ILE A 1066 7.81 -21.76 23.19
N CYS A 1067 6.82 -20.86 23.12
CA CYS A 1067 6.62 -20.01 21.96
C CYS A 1067 7.82 -19.08 21.72
N GLU A 1068 8.38 -18.49 22.78
CA GLU A 1068 9.59 -17.67 22.74
C GLU A 1068 10.78 -18.44 22.15
N MET A 1069 11.11 -19.57 22.79
CA MET A 1069 12.20 -20.46 22.40
C MET A 1069 12.11 -20.93 20.93
N ILE A 1070 10.91 -21.23 20.44
CA ILE A 1070 10.69 -21.60 19.05
C ILE A 1070 10.94 -20.42 18.10
N VAL A 1071 10.62 -19.19 18.51
CA VAL A 1071 10.87 -17.99 17.71
C VAL A 1071 12.35 -17.63 17.67
N ASP A 1072 13.08 -17.69 18.79
CA ASP A 1072 14.54 -17.55 18.81
C ASP A 1072 15.19 -18.50 17.80
N ILE A 1073 14.86 -19.79 17.90
CA ILE A 1073 15.34 -20.83 17.00
C ILE A 1073 15.06 -20.47 15.53
N ILE A 1074 13.84 -20.02 15.20
CA ILE A 1074 13.45 -19.62 13.84
C ILE A 1074 14.18 -18.35 13.38
N LYS A 1075 14.22 -17.30 14.20
CA LYS A 1075 14.92 -16.01 14.01
C LYS A 1075 16.38 -16.26 13.63
N HIS A 1076 17.12 -16.99 14.48
CA HIS A 1076 18.54 -17.23 14.27
C HIS A 1076 18.81 -18.18 13.10
N SER A 1077 17.99 -19.22 12.89
CA SER A 1077 18.11 -20.10 11.72
C SER A 1077 17.92 -19.35 10.40
N PHE A 1078 16.92 -18.46 10.30
CA PHE A 1078 16.74 -17.66 9.07
C PHE A 1078 17.82 -16.59 8.91
N ILE A 1079 18.20 -15.88 9.97
CA ILE A 1079 19.23 -14.83 9.90
C ILE A 1079 20.59 -15.42 9.51
N ALA A 1080 20.98 -16.58 10.08
CA ALA A 1080 22.20 -17.26 9.68
C ALA A 1080 22.14 -17.76 8.23
N LYS A 1081 20.99 -18.30 7.78
CA LYS A 1081 20.78 -18.74 6.39
C LYS A 1081 20.94 -17.59 5.39
N PHE A 1082 20.28 -16.46 5.62
CA PHE A 1082 20.26 -15.33 4.69
C PHE A 1082 21.52 -14.45 4.74
N ASN A 1083 22.32 -14.51 5.82
CA ASN A 1083 23.57 -13.76 5.96
C ASN A 1083 24.83 -14.65 5.89
N GLU A 1084 24.69 -15.91 5.47
CA GLU A 1084 25.76 -16.93 5.35
C GLU A 1084 26.61 -17.15 6.63
N ILE A 1085 26.03 -16.93 7.81
CA ILE A 1085 26.74 -17.03 9.09
C ILE A 1085 26.89 -18.50 9.48
N LYS A 1086 28.13 -18.99 9.55
CA LYS A 1086 28.45 -20.35 10.00
C LYS A 1086 28.01 -20.57 11.47
N PRO A 1087 27.43 -21.73 11.84
CA PRO A 1087 27.11 -22.06 13.23
C PRO A 1087 28.32 -22.18 14.17
N THR A 1088 29.55 -22.05 13.67
CA THR A 1088 30.75 -21.85 14.52
C THR A 1088 30.74 -20.48 15.21
N ALA A 1089 30.15 -19.45 14.60
CA ALA A 1089 30.12 -18.10 15.18
C ALA A 1089 29.43 -18.06 16.55
N TYR A 1090 28.36 -18.84 16.73
CA TYR A 1090 27.65 -18.96 18.01
C TYR A 1090 28.49 -19.66 19.10
N SER A 1091 29.41 -20.56 18.70
CA SER A 1091 30.39 -21.14 19.62
C SER A 1091 31.48 -20.14 20.01
N GLU A 1092 31.91 -19.28 19.09
CA GLU A 1092 32.84 -18.17 19.39
C GLU A 1092 32.21 -17.16 20.36
N PHE A 1093 30.95 -16.78 20.13
CA PHE A 1093 30.19 -15.90 21.03
C PHE A 1093 30.07 -16.48 22.45
N LEU A 1094 29.88 -17.80 22.57
CA LEU A 1094 29.82 -18.51 23.85
C LEU A 1094 31.18 -18.57 24.55
N GLU A 1095 32.27 -18.71 23.79
CA GLU A 1095 33.63 -18.64 24.31
C GLU A 1095 33.94 -17.26 24.91
N ASP A 1096 33.53 -16.18 24.23
CA ASP A 1096 33.69 -14.81 24.73
C ASP A 1096 32.84 -14.53 25.98
N LEU A 1097 31.61 -15.04 26.04
CA LEU A 1097 30.77 -14.99 27.25
C LEU A 1097 31.41 -15.75 28.44
N CYS A 1098 32.10 -16.87 28.15
CA CYS A 1098 32.86 -17.62 29.15
C CYS A 1098 34.12 -16.86 29.62
N LYS A 1099 34.85 -16.18 28.72
CA LYS A 1099 35.98 -15.29 29.09
C LYS A 1099 35.52 -14.14 29.98
N GLN A 1100 34.40 -13.48 29.64
CA GLN A 1100 33.77 -12.44 30.46
C GLN A 1100 33.43 -12.99 31.85
N THR A 1101 32.82 -14.18 31.93
CA THR A 1101 32.46 -14.87 33.19
C THR A 1101 33.67 -15.21 34.08
N LEU A 1102 34.85 -15.42 33.47
CA LEU A 1102 36.10 -15.71 34.17
C LEU A 1102 36.96 -14.45 34.47
N ASN A 1103 36.51 -13.25 34.10
CA ASN A 1103 37.29 -11.99 34.15
C ASN A 1103 38.63 -12.06 33.38
N ILE A 1104 38.69 -12.84 32.30
CA ILE A 1104 39.86 -12.87 31.41
C ILE A 1104 39.71 -11.70 30.43
N LEU A 1105 40.68 -10.78 30.42
CA LEU A 1105 40.64 -9.57 29.59
C LEU A 1105 40.63 -9.92 28.08
N PRO A 1106 39.59 -9.53 27.32
CA PRO A 1106 39.64 -9.55 25.86
C PRO A 1106 40.40 -8.32 25.34
N GLU A 1107 41.04 -8.44 24.17
CA GLU A 1107 41.80 -7.33 23.57
C GLU A 1107 40.89 -6.20 23.03
N ASP A 1108 39.62 -6.51 22.71
CA ASP A 1108 38.62 -5.56 22.20
C ASP A 1108 37.50 -5.34 23.23
N GLY A 1109 37.54 -4.21 23.95
CA GLY A 1109 36.60 -3.84 25.02
C GLY A 1109 35.18 -3.45 24.57
N LYS A 1110 34.65 -4.05 23.49
CA LYS A 1110 33.35 -3.71 22.86
C LYS A 1110 32.27 -4.80 22.91
N ARG A 1111 32.58 -6.02 23.41
CA ARG A 1111 31.72 -7.23 23.25
C ARG A 1111 31.23 -7.86 24.57
N ASN A 1112 30.92 -7.05 25.59
CA ASN A 1112 30.40 -7.55 26.87
C ASN A 1112 28.87 -7.63 26.87
N LEU A 1113 28.29 -8.66 27.48
CA LEU A 1113 26.87 -8.68 27.85
C LEU A 1113 26.63 -7.65 28.97
N THR A 1114 25.79 -6.64 28.72
CA THR A 1114 25.54 -5.50 29.62
C THR A 1114 24.10 -5.47 30.13
N PHE A 1115 23.81 -6.32 31.12
CA PHE A 1115 22.51 -6.38 31.78
C PHE A 1115 22.42 -5.42 32.99
N VAL A 1116 21.28 -4.74 33.15
CA VAL A 1116 21.02 -3.79 34.25
C VAL A 1116 19.88 -4.30 35.16
N PRO A 1117 20.18 -5.00 36.27
CA PRO A 1117 19.17 -5.71 37.07
C PRO A 1117 18.19 -4.83 37.89
N LEU A 1118 18.32 -3.49 37.85
CA LEU A 1118 17.58 -2.58 38.74
C LEU A 1118 16.06 -2.66 38.58
N ALA A 1119 15.53 -2.61 37.35
CA ALA A 1119 14.09 -2.57 37.13
C ALA A 1119 13.40 -3.92 37.47
N PRO A 1120 13.91 -5.10 37.04
CA PRO A 1120 13.42 -6.38 37.55
C PRO A 1120 13.49 -6.51 39.08
N ALA A 1121 14.51 -5.94 39.74
CA ALA A 1121 14.63 -5.99 41.19
C ALA A 1121 13.56 -5.17 41.90
N CYS A 1122 13.20 -3.99 41.37
CA CYS A 1122 12.11 -3.18 41.91
C CYS A 1122 10.76 -3.93 41.83
N VAL A 1123 10.51 -4.62 40.71
CA VAL A 1123 9.32 -5.44 40.49
C VAL A 1123 9.25 -6.62 41.47
N VAL A 1124 10.35 -7.37 41.66
CA VAL A 1124 10.40 -8.49 42.62
C VAL A 1124 10.27 -8.02 44.08
N ILE A 1125 10.88 -6.89 44.45
CA ILE A 1125 10.75 -6.34 45.81
C ILE A 1125 9.30 -5.88 46.09
N ARG A 1126 8.61 -5.30 45.08
CA ARG A 1126 7.18 -4.98 45.18
C ARG A 1126 6.36 -6.23 45.50
N VAL A 1127 6.58 -7.33 44.78
CA VAL A 1127 5.88 -8.63 44.97
C VAL A 1127 6.10 -9.22 46.34
N LEU A 1128 7.34 -9.22 46.84
CA LEU A 1128 7.65 -9.83 48.13
C LEU A 1128 7.09 -9.02 49.31
N THR A 1129 6.91 -7.70 49.16
CA THR A 1129 6.39 -6.82 50.23
C THR A 1129 5.07 -7.33 50.86
N PRO A 1130 3.97 -7.61 50.12
CA PRO A 1130 2.74 -8.16 50.68
C PRO A 1130 2.88 -9.59 51.21
N VAL A 1131 3.70 -10.45 50.58
CA VAL A 1131 3.97 -11.82 51.09
C VAL A 1131 4.56 -11.76 52.50
N TYR A 1132 5.49 -10.84 52.75
CA TYR A 1132 6.11 -10.67 54.07
C TYR A 1132 5.16 -10.01 55.05
N ALA A 1133 4.31 -9.08 54.60
CA ALA A 1133 3.24 -8.51 55.42
C ALA A 1133 2.25 -9.58 55.91
N ALA A 1134 1.88 -10.55 55.06
CA ALA A 1134 0.98 -11.64 55.41
C ALA A 1134 1.57 -12.62 56.46
N HIS A 1135 2.89 -12.83 56.44
CA HIS A 1135 3.59 -13.71 57.39
C HIS A 1135 4.10 -13.03 58.66
N LEU A 1136 3.87 -11.72 58.84
CA LEU A 1136 4.30 -10.98 60.03
C LEU A 1136 3.25 -11.04 61.16
N PRO A 1137 3.59 -11.57 62.36
CA PRO A 1137 2.61 -11.74 63.43
C PRO A 1137 2.08 -10.40 63.98
N TYR A 1138 0.80 -10.43 64.37
CA TYR A 1138 0.17 -9.34 65.12
C TYR A 1138 0.73 -9.30 66.55
N GLY A 1139 1.41 -8.20 66.89
CA GLY A 1139 2.09 -8.03 68.16
C GLY A 1139 2.75 -6.66 68.31
N PRO A 1140 3.33 -6.35 69.47
CA PRO A 1140 3.96 -5.06 69.74
C PRO A 1140 5.18 -4.84 68.84
N LEU A 1141 5.52 -3.57 68.58
CA LEU A 1141 6.51 -3.17 67.58
C LEU A 1141 7.89 -3.87 67.71
N PRO A 1142 8.47 -4.09 68.91
CA PRO A 1142 9.72 -4.85 69.04
C PRO A 1142 9.62 -6.31 68.58
N TRP A 1143 8.47 -6.96 68.78
CA TRP A 1143 8.23 -8.33 68.31
C TRP A 1143 8.14 -8.38 66.78
N ARG A 1144 7.45 -7.41 66.18
CA ARG A 1144 7.40 -7.26 64.71
C ARG A 1144 8.79 -7.02 64.10
N LEU A 1145 9.61 -6.14 64.71
CA LEU A 1145 10.99 -5.93 64.26
C LEU A 1145 11.84 -7.21 64.33
N LEU A 1146 11.67 -8.03 65.37
CA LEU A 1146 12.37 -9.32 65.49
C LEU A 1146 11.97 -10.30 64.37
N TRP A 1147 10.69 -10.37 64.02
CA TRP A 1147 10.24 -11.22 62.90
C TRP A 1147 10.63 -10.66 61.52
N ILE A 1148 10.65 -9.34 61.33
CA ILE A 1148 11.20 -8.71 60.11
C ILE A 1148 12.69 -9.07 59.95
N PHE A 1149 13.46 -8.97 61.03
CA PHE A 1149 14.89 -9.34 61.03
C PHE A 1149 15.09 -10.83 60.73
N LEU A 1150 14.32 -11.72 61.37
CA LEU A 1150 14.45 -13.17 61.17
C LEU A 1150 14.07 -13.58 59.74
N LEU A 1151 12.96 -13.07 59.19
CA LEU A 1151 12.54 -13.35 57.81
C LEU A 1151 13.58 -12.81 56.80
N SER A 1152 13.99 -11.55 56.93
CA SER A 1152 14.99 -10.96 56.01
C SER A 1152 16.35 -11.66 56.07
N ALA A 1153 16.78 -12.12 57.24
CA ALA A 1153 18.00 -12.92 57.40
C ALA A 1153 17.88 -14.31 56.71
N MET A 1154 16.73 -14.99 56.85
CA MET A 1154 16.48 -16.26 56.15
C MET A 1154 16.50 -16.08 54.63
N THR A 1155 15.86 -15.03 54.11
CA THR A 1155 15.87 -14.73 52.66
C THR A 1155 17.26 -14.38 52.15
N TYR A 1156 18.01 -13.57 52.90
CA TYR A 1156 19.37 -13.22 52.53
C TYR A 1156 20.26 -14.47 52.44
N VAL A 1157 20.15 -15.42 53.39
CA VAL A 1157 20.87 -16.70 53.34
C VAL A 1157 20.44 -17.54 52.13
N MET A 1158 19.14 -17.61 51.83
CA MET A 1158 18.61 -18.36 50.68
C MET A 1158 19.12 -17.79 49.34
N LEU A 1159 19.02 -16.46 49.15
CA LEU A 1159 19.49 -15.78 47.95
C LEU A 1159 21.01 -15.84 47.82
N ALA A 1160 21.77 -15.70 48.91
CA ALA A 1160 23.23 -15.83 48.89
C ALA A 1160 23.68 -17.26 48.56
N SER A 1161 22.98 -18.29 49.06
CA SER A 1161 23.24 -19.70 48.72
C SER A 1161 22.96 -19.95 47.23
N LEU A 1162 21.82 -19.46 46.71
CA LEU A 1162 21.50 -19.55 45.29
C LEU A 1162 22.54 -18.82 44.43
N LYS A 1163 22.95 -17.61 44.82
CA LYS A 1163 24.01 -16.83 44.16
C LYS A 1163 25.32 -17.61 44.08
N MET A 1164 25.73 -18.24 45.19
CA MET A 1164 26.94 -19.07 45.23
C MET A 1164 26.81 -20.31 44.33
N MET A 1165 25.65 -20.97 44.31
CA MET A 1165 25.40 -22.09 43.41
C MET A 1165 25.46 -21.69 41.92
N VAL A 1166 24.80 -20.61 41.52
CA VAL A 1166 24.81 -20.11 40.14
C VAL A 1166 26.22 -19.68 39.72
N GLY A 1167 26.91 -18.87 40.53
CA GLY A 1167 28.27 -18.43 40.26
C GLY A 1167 29.31 -19.57 40.21
N MET A 1168 29.13 -20.63 41.02
CA MET A 1168 29.95 -21.84 40.92
C MET A 1168 29.62 -22.68 39.68
N GLY A 1169 28.34 -22.78 39.30
CA GLY A 1169 27.90 -23.45 38.07
C GLY A 1169 28.45 -22.78 36.82
N LEU A 1170 28.28 -21.47 36.69
CA LEU A 1170 28.83 -20.64 35.60
C LEU A 1170 30.34 -20.79 35.47
N ARG A 1171 31.08 -20.65 36.58
CA ARG A 1171 32.55 -20.83 36.57
C ARG A 1171 32.95 -22.24 36.14
N LYS A 1172 32.29 -23.28 36.67
CA LYS A 1172 32.54 -24.67 36.28
C LYS A 1172 32.31 -24.88 34.77
N HIS A 1173 31.23 -24.33 34.23
CA HIS A 1173 30.89 -24.39 32.80
C HIS A 1173 31.97 -23.71 31.95
N ALA A 1174 32.33 -22.47 32.30
CA ALA A 1174 33.37 -21.70 31.60
C ALA A 1174 34.78 -22.32 31.68
N THR A 1175 35.07 -23.13 32.72
CA THR A 1175 36.35 -23.86 32.85
C THR A 1175 36.42 -25.20 32.12
N CYS A 1176 35.38 -25.62 31.38
CA CYS A 1176 35.29 -26.97 30.80
C CYS A 1176 35.54 -26.97 29.27
N PRO A 1177 36.72 -27.40 28.77
CA PRO A 1177 37.09 -27.18 27.36
C PRO A 1177 36.34 -28.04 26.32
N ASN A 1178 35.68 -29.12 26.76
CA ASN A 1178 35.25 -30.23 25.88
C ASN A 1178 33.90 -30.02 25.16
N LEU A 1179 33.43 -28.78 25.04
CA LEU A 1179 32.12 -28.46 24.41
C LEU A 1179 32.22 -28.11 22.91
N SER A 1180 33.42 -28.10 22.33
CA SER A 1180 33.68 -27.67 20.94
C SER A 1180 33.85 -28.80 19.92
N ASP A 1181 34.13 -30.04 20.32
CA ASP A 1181 34.43 -31.15 19.39
C ASP A 1181 33.15 -31.90 18.96
N GLY A 1182 33.03 -32.17 17.66
CA GLY A 1182 31.81 -32.64 17.01
C GLY A 1182 31.79 -32.51 15.48
N GLY A 1183 32.97 -32.41 14.84
CA GLY A 1183 33.11 -32.29 13.39
C GLY A 1183 34.48 -31.75 12.94
N GLU A 1184 35.44 -32.66 12.83
CA GLU A 1184 36.75 -32.56 12.12
C GLU A 1184 37.73 -31.42 12.49
N LYS A 1185 39.04 -31.71 12.35
CA LYS A 1185 40.14 -30.84 12.77
C LYS A 1185 40.95 -30.37 11.56
N GLU A 1186 41.15 -29.06 11.45
CA GLU A 1186 42.36 -28.47 10.88
C GLU A 1186 43.00 -27.52 11.89
N ASP A 1187 44.28 -27.17 11.68
CA ASP A 1187 45.17 -26.67 12.73
C ASP A 1187 44.73 -25.35 13.41
N GLY A 1188 44.65 -25.39 14.75
CA GLY A 1188 44.46 -24.20 15.59
C GLY A 1188 44.53 -24.49 17.10
N GLY A 1189 43.89 -25.57 17.55
CA GLY A 1189 43.72 -25.88 18.99
C GLY A 1189 44.99 -26.01 19.84
N ARG A 1190 46.16 -26.25 19.22
CA ARG A 1190 47.46 -26.32 19.93
C ARG A 1190 47.91 -24.99 20.56
N ALA A 1191 47.39 -23.85 20.10
CA ALA A 1191 47.78 -22.55 20.65
C ALA A 1191 47.31 -22.37 22.10
N LEU A 1192 46.08 -22.80 22.42
CA LEU A 1192 45.46 -22.50 23.71
C LEU A 1192 46.02 -23.37 24.86
N GLU A 1193 46.31 -24.65 24.60
CA GLU A 1193 47.05 -25.50 25.53
C GLU A 1193 48.44 -24.92 25.84
N LEU A 1194 49.15 -24.41 24.83
CA LEU A 1194 50.47 -23.80 25.01
C LEU A 1194 50.42 -22.49 25.81
N VAL A 1195 49.41 -21.64 25.64
CA VAL A 1195 49.27 -20.40 26.44
C VAL A 1195 49.01 -20.71 27.91
N ILE A 1196 48.11 -21.66 28.21
CA ILE A 1196 47.77 -22.04 29.59
C ILE A 1196 48.94 -22.79 30.26
N ALA A 1197 49.68 -23.62 29.52
CA ALA A 1197 50.93 -24.22 30.02
C ALA A 1197 52.02 -23.16 30.25
N SER A 1198 52.16 -22.18 29.34
CA SER A 1198 53.22 -21.17 29.40
C SER A 1198 53.14 -20.25 30.62
N GLN A 1199 51.94 -19.94 31.14
CA GLN A 1199 51.81 -19.13 32.36
C GLN A 1199 52.13 -19.91 33.66
N CYS A 1200 52.19 -21.25 33.60
CA CYS A 1200 52.55 -22.10 34.74
C CYS A 1200 54.05 -22.42 34.84
N SER A 1201 54.88 -22.07 33.84
CA SER A 1201 56.32 -22.32 33.87
C SER A 1201 57.15 -21.24 33.14
N GLY A 1202 57.51 -20.17 33.84
CA GLY A 1202 58.37 -19.11 33.30
C GLY A 1202 58.82 -18.09 34.34
N GLN A 1203 59.94 -18.35 35.04
CA GLN A 1203 60.67 -17.32 35.81
C GLN A 1203 61.83 -16.76 34.98
N HIS A 1204 62.22 -15.51 35.32
CA HIS A 1204 63.48 -14.82 34.99
C HIS A 1204 63.59 -14.18 33.59
N VAL A 1205 64.28 -13.04 33.40
CA VAL A 1205 64.96 -12.13 34.36
C VAL A 1205 65.09 -10.70 33.80
N ASP A 1206 65.04 -9.69 34.69
CA ASP A 1206 65.93 -8.50 34.75
C ASP A 1206 65.44 -7.60 35.90
N GLN A 1207 66.10 -7.50 37.06
CA GLN A 1207 67.46 -7.02 37.40
C GLN A 1207 67.65 -5.49 37.35
N ASN A 1208 67.46 -4.86 38.52
CA ASN A 1208 68.48 -3.94 39.04
C ASN A 1208 68.45 -3.88 40.59
N LEU A 1209 69.61 -4.25 41.17
CA LEU A 1209 70.30 -3.81 42.41
C LEU A 1209 69.56 -2.89 43.43
N HIS A 1210 69.73 -3.00 44.76
CA HIS A 1210 70.48 -3.91 45.67
C HIS A 1210 70.09 -3.56 47.15
N ALA A 1211 70.49 -4.18 48.28
CA ALA A 1211 71.35 -5.34 48.60
C ALA A 1211 71.11 -5.87 50.04
N ARG A 1212 71.40 -7.17 50.27
CA ARG A 1212 71.87 -7.80 51.55
C ARG A 1212 70.89 -7.85 52.77
N THR A 1213 70.95 -8.82 53.69
CA THR A 1213 71.99 -9.85 53.94
C THR A 1213 71.43 -11.25 54.32
N ASN A 1214 72.16 -12.28 53.91
CA ASN A 1214 72.11 -13.74 54.16
C ASN A 1214 71.60 -14.27 55.54
N VAL A 1215 71.09 -15.52 55.59
CA VAL A 1215 71.73 -16.73 56.22
C VAL A 1215 70.81 -17.98 56.31
N THR A 1216 71.21 -19.07 55.63
CA THR A 1216 71.01 -20.54 55.84
C THR A 1216 69.69 -21.20 56.39
N ARG A 1217 69.04 -22.01 55.51
CA ARG A 1217 69.03 -23.52 55.51
C ARG A 1217 68.41 -24.32 56.70
N PHE A 1218 67.22 -24.93 56.53
CA PHE A 1218 67.03 -26.41 56.42
C PHE A 1218 65.57 -26.85 56.12
N SER A 1219 65.41 -28.16 55.90
CA SER A 1219 64.33 -28.92 55.24
C SER A 1219 62.97 -29.14 55.96
N ARG A 1220 61.99 -29.59 55.16
CA ARG A 1220 60.90 -30.57 55.48
C ARG A 1220 59.81 -30.22 56.51
N GLY A 1221 58.56 -30.24 56.04
CA GLY A 1221 57.58 -31.22 56.57
C GLY A 1221 56.18 -30.75 56.97
N CYS A 1222 55.16 -31.42 56.40
CA CYS A 1222 53.84 -31.77 56.95
C CYS A 1222 52.87 -30.69 57.50
N PHE A 1223 51.63 -30.72 57.00
CA PHE A 1223 50.32 -31.01 57.66
C PHE A 1223 49.21 -30.39 56.76
N MET A 1224 48.19 -31.07 56.22
CA MET A 1224 47.17 -31.97 56.81
C MET A 1224 46.26 -31.20 57.78
N TYR A 1225 44.92 -31.28 57.78
CA TYR A 1225 43.97 -32.17 57.08
C TYR A 1225 42.52 -31.61 57.19
N GLY A 1226 41.56 -32.15 56.42
CA GLY A 1226 40.20 -32.38 56.95
C GLY A 1226 38.98 -31.71 56.26
N ARG A 1227 38.21 -32.56 55.56
CA ARG A 1227 36.82 -32.40 55.08
C ARG A 1227 36.53 -31.32 54.04
#